data_AF-A0A2S3HN33-F1
#
_entry.id   AF-A0A2S3HN33-F1
#
_cell.length_a   1.000
_cell.length_b   1.000
_cell.length_c   1.000
_cell.angle_alpha   90.00
_cell.angle_beta   90.00
_cell.angle_gamma   90.00
#
_symmetry.space_group_name_H-M   'P 1'
#
loop_
_entity.id
_entity.type
_entity.pdbx_description
1 polymer ?
#
loop_
_entity_poly.entity_id
_entity_poly.type
_entity_poly.pdbx_seq_one_letter_code
_entity_poly.pdbx_strand_id
1 'polypeptide(L)'
;MAPPPSPMAACRPQALLTPSAFRPPSPAPFSPRHRRRPRPPLSSAPAAADGGASSSSVSAANQRGPPASSVLTFQQAIQRLQEYWASVGCAVMQCSNTEVGAGTMNPLTFLRVLGPEPWNVAYVEPSIRPDDSRYGDNPNRLQQHTQFQVILKPDPGNSQDLFLHSLSAIGINVREHDIRFVEDNWESPVLGAWGLGWEVWMDGMEITQFTYFQQSGSLPLQPVSVEITYGLERILMSLQGVDHFKNIQYTEGITYGELFLENEKEMSAYYLEHADVNHIQKHFNDFEEEARSLLSLGLPIPAYDQVLKASHAFNILDSRGFVGVTERARYFGRMRSLARQCAQLWVETREKLGHPLGTYEEANLIYPHVSEKPSREEVQGQPRAFVLEIGTEELPPRDVLEATEQLEKSLVNTLEKHRLSHGKVHSYGTPRRLAIVVENLSMKQTEVEVEVRGPPVAKAFDQEGNPTKAAEGFCRKNNVSVDCLYRRIDGKTEYIYARVRESARFADEVLTEDIPTIVSGISFPKSMRWNSNIVFSRPIRWILALHGDFVVPFSFAGISSGNSSCGLRNSSVANFKVETAESYLSAVGKAGLLIDMQERKEKVLRDSSILAKGVGGDFIAPDSLLQEIVNLVEAPVPILGQYDDSFLELPKDVLITVMQKHQKYFAVTSKSIGNLLPYFIAVANGAIKEEVVRRGNEAVLRARYEDAKFFYKMDTQKKFSEFRGQLSGILFHEKLGTMLDKMTRVENIVAELTLILGINETMIPIIKDAAALAMSDLATSIVTEFTSLAGIMARHYALREGIPEEIAEALFEITLPRFSGDVFPRTDAGIVLAVADRLDSLVGLFGAGCQPSSTNDPFGLRRVSYGLVQILVENKKSFDLRRALTLMSEVQPIKIQSDVIDEVVQFVTRRLEQLLVDEGINCEIVRSVLMERANCPYLAAQTATEMEAFSRTETFPKIVEAYSRPTRIIRGKEIESALEVDPSVFEKDEEKVLWCAYLEIADKIHPGVDIKTFADASLLLIQPLEDFFNNVFVMAEDERIRNNRLALLRKIESLPKGIAELSVLPGF
;
A
#
# COMPACT_ATOMS: atom_id res chain seq x y z
N MET A 1 -16.61 13.89 -73.21
CA MET A 1 -16.26 15.00 -74.13
C MET A 1 -14.79 15.35 -73.95
N ALA A 2 -14.13 15.83 -75.00
CA ALA A 2 -12.67 15.90 -75.16
C ALA A 2 -12.17 17.38 -75.13
N PRO A 3 -10.85 17.70 -75.20
CA PRO A 3 -9.68 17.15 -74.45
C PRO A 3 -8.67 18.31 -74.00
N PRO A 4 -7.35 18.08 -73.68
CA PRO A 4 -6.43 19.07 -73.05
C PRO A 4 -5.41 19.74 -74.04
N PRO A 5 -4.47 20.59 -73.58
CA PRO A 5 -3.11 20.17 -73.10
C PRO A 5 -2.68 20.91 -71.79
N SER A 6 -1.52 20.77 -71.09
CA SER A 6 -0.12 20.32 -71.36
C SER A 6 0.79 21.30 -72.13
N PRO A 7 2.15 21.26 -72.03
CA PRO A 7 3.03 21.03 -70.85
C PRO A 7 4.37 21.85 -70.85
N MET A 8 5.29 21.52 -69.93
CA MET A 8 6.79 21.46 -70.10
C MET A 8 7.76 22.65 -69.85
N ALA A 9 9.00 22.23 -69.53
CA ALA A 9 10.32 22.91 -69.46
C ALA A 9 10.53 23.95 -68.32
N ALA A 10 11.36 23.76 -67.29
CA ALA A 10 12.75 23.28 -67.15
C ALA A 10 13.84 24.35 -67.40
N CYS A 11 14.46 24.87 -66.32
CA CYS A 11 15.90 25.14 -66.20
C CYS A 11 16.29 25.67 -64.80
N ARG A 12 17.21 24.98 -64.11
CA ARG A 12 18.18 25.56 -63.14
C ARG A 12 19.44 25.95 -63.96
N PRO A 13 20.27 26.96 -63.59
CA PRO A 13 20.99 26.95 -62.30
C PRO A 13 21.39 28.31 -61.65
N GLN A 14 21.98 28.18 -60.44
CA GLN A 14 23.00 29.04 -59.80
C GLN A 14 22.71 30.51 -59.40
N ALA A 15 22.42 30.68 -58.10
CA ALA A 15 23.32 31.24 -57.07
C ALA A 15 23.66 32.76 -56.97
N LEU A 16 23.74 33.19 -55.69
CA LEU A 16 24.37 34.40 -55.11
C LEU A 16 23.68 35.76 -55.35
N LEU A 17 23.11 36.34 -54.28
CA LEU A 17 23.74 37.45 -53.53
C LEU A 17 22.94 37.84 -52.25
N THR A 18 23.61 38.55 -51.34
CA THR A 18 23.14 38.93 -49.99
C THR A 18 22.16 40.11 -49.97
N PRO A 19 21.28 40.21 -48.95
CA PRO A 19 20.54 41.44 -48.67
C PRO A 19 21.22 42.28 -47.57
N SER A 20 21.46 43.56 -47.85
CA SER A 20 21.90 44.56 -46.87
C SER A 20 20.75 45.45 -46.40
N ALA A 21 20.60 45.56 -45.07
CA ALA A 21 20.17 46.73 -44.30
C ALA A 21 19.01 47.63 -44.78
N PHE A 22 18.03 47.83 -43.89
CA PHE A 22 17.54 49.17 -43.54
C PHE A 22 17.22 49.25 -42.03
N ARG A 23 17.48 50.43 -41.41
CA ARG A 23 17.33 50.72 -39.97
C ARG A 23 16.03 51.49 -39.65
N PRO A 24 15.50 51.35 -38.42
CA PRO A 24 14.81 52.41 -37.68
C PRO A 24 15.71 53.06 -36.59
N PRO A 25 15.28 54.17 -35.93
CA PRO A 25 16.19 55.14 -35.31
C PRO A 25 16.50 54.93 -33.81
N SER A 26 17.53 55.64 -33.33
CA SER A 26 18.05 55.60 -31.95
C SER A 26 17.44 56.67 -31.02
N PRO A 27 17.33 56.40 -29.70
CA PRO A 27 17.39 57.40 -28.65
C PRO A 27 18.84 57.61 -28.14
N ALA A 28 19.08 58.77 -27.52
CA ALA A 28 20.39 59.27 -27.10
C ALA A 28 20.83 58.77 -25.68
N PRO A 29 22.10 58.97 -25.25
CA PRO A 29 22.75 58.09 -24.29
C PRO A 29 22.75 58.58 -22.83
N PHE A 30 22.90 57.63 -21.91
CA PHE A 30 23.53 57.85 -20.59
C PHE A 30 24.83 57.04 -20.49
N SER A 31 25.85 57.65 -19.87
CA SER A 31 27.21 57.11 -19.77
C SER A 31 27.92 57.68 -18.54
N PRO A 32 29.05 57.12 -18.06
CA PRO A 32 29.01 56.35 -16.82
C PRO A 32 29.96 56.90 -15.73
N ARG A 33 29.92 56.33 -14.51
CA ARG A 33 31.01 56.51 -13.53
C ARG A 33 31.12 55.39 -12.48
N HIS A 34 32.21 54.64 -12.54
CA HIS A 34 32.71 53.81 -11.44
C HIS A 34 33.34 54.65 -10.31
N ARG A 35 33.41 54.08 -9.09
CA ARG A 35 34.68 54.00 -8.32
C ARG A 35 34.63 52.96 -7.19
N ARG A 36 35.74 52.21 -7.03
CA ARG A 36 36.01 51.23 -5.94
C ARG A 36 36.36 51.93 -4.62
N ARG A 37 36.27 51.23 -3.47
CA ARG A 37 37.23 51.22 -2.32
C ARG A 37 36.99 49.98 -1.41
N PRO A 38 37.86 49.63 -0.41
CA PRO A 38 38.25 48.22 -0.17
C PRO A 38 38.05 47.65 1.26
N ARG A 39 38.42 46.36 1.45
CA ARG A 39 38.47 45.57 2.70
C ARG A 39 39.41 46.13 3.81
N PRO A 40 39.17 45.72 5.07
CA PRO A 40 40.22 45.27 6.01
C PRO A 40 39.82 43.88 6.64
N PRO A 41 40.50 43.28 7.68
CA PRO A 41 41.07 41.93 7.52
C PRO A 41 40.64 40.84 8.56
N LEU A 42 41.17 39.62 8.40
CA LEU A 42 41.05 38.46 9.30
C LEU A 42 42.34 38.20 10.10
N SER A 43 42.23 37.89 11.41
CA SER A 43 43.19 37.15 12.27
C SER A 43 42.56 36.98 13.67
N SER A 44 42.94 36.10 14.60
CA SER A 44 43.62 34.79 14.62
C SER A 44 43.56 34.26 16.07
N ALA A 45 43.69 32.94 16.31
CA ALA A 45 43.83 32.32 17.64
C ALA A 45 45.16 32.74 18.36
N PRO A 46 45.50 32.37 19.63
CA PRO A 46 44.96 31.25 20.46
C PRO A 46 44.91 31.38 22.02
N ALA A 47 44.36 30.32 22.65
CA ALA A 47 44.68 29.59 23.90
C ALA A 47 45.46 30.15 25.12
N ALA A 48 45.16 29.51 26.28
CA ALA A 48 45.93 29.36 27.54
C ALA A 48 46.01 30.58 28.51
N ALA A 49 46.06 30.42 29.85
CA ALA A 49 45.78 29.31 30.78
C ALA A 49 45.67 29.83 32.24
N ASP A 50 45.30 28.93 33.17
CA ASP A 50 45.53 28.93 34.63
C ASP A 50 44.88 29.95 35.59
N GLY A 51 44.48 29.40 36.76
CA GLY A 51 44.33 30.09 38.05
C GLY A 51 43.04 30.91 38.23
N GLY A 52 42.23 30.74 39.28
CA GLY A 52 42.43 30.00 40.52
C GLY A 52 42.14 30.89 41.74
N ALA A 53 40.96 30.69 42.35
CA ALA A 53 40.55 31.12 43.69
C ALA A 53 40.25 32.63 44.00
N SER A 54 38.96 32.88 44.23
CA SER A 54 38.40 33.38 45.52
C SER A 54 37.95 34.84 45.72
N SER A 55 36.95 34.97 46.60
CA SER A 55 36.38 36.17 47.25
C SER A 55 35.68 37.26 46.40
N SER A 56 34.42 36.97 46.07
CA SER A 56 33.22 37.74 46.44
C SER A 56 33.24 39.28 46.56
N SER A 57 32.18 39.87 45.98
CA SER A 57 31.56 41.18 46.26
C SER A 57 32.26 42.44 45.73
N VAL A 58 31.66 43.05 44.69
CA VAL A 58 30.85 44.29 44.81
C VAL A 58 30.07 44.48 43.50
N SER A 59 28.85 45.01 43.60
CA SER A 59 27.97 45.33 42.47
C SER A 59 28.52 46.42 41.55
N ALA A 60 28.48 46.21 40.24
CA ALA A 60 28.70 47.26 39.24
C ALA A 60 27.70 47.14 38.09
N ALA A 61 27.35 48.28 37.49
CA ALA A 61 26.33 48.43 36.46
C ALA A 61 26.57 47.53 35.23
N ASN A 62 25.53 46.82 34.80
CA ASN A 62 25.60 45.96 33.61
C ASN A 62 25.70 46.80 32.33
N GLN A 63 26.83 46.67 31.64
CA GLN A 63 26.95 47.08 30.24
C GLN A 63 26.00 46.23 29.39
N ARG A 64 25.27 46.87 28.47
CA ARG A 64 24.40 46.14 27.53
C ARG A 64 25.27 45.39 26.51
N GLY A 65 25.28 44.06 26.60
CA GLY A 65 25.67 43.20 25.48
C GLY A 65 24.64 43.29 24.33
N PRO A 66 24.92 42.68 23.17
CA PRO A 66 23.95 42.60 22.08
C PRO A 66 22.70 41.81 22.53
N PRO A 67 21.50 42.15 22.02
CA PRO A 67 20.25 41.50 22.43
C PRO A 67 20.19 40.04 21.94
N ALA A 68 19.23 39.30 22.50
CA ALA A 68 18.98 37.88 22.21
C ALA A 68 18.83 37.59 20.71
N SER A 69 19.16 36.36 20.30
CA SER A 69 19.04 35.90 18.92
C SER A 69 17.64 36.13 18.36
N SER A 70 17.51 37.06 17.42
CA SER A 70 16.27 37.34 16.71
C SER A 70 15.84 36.13 15.91
N VAL A 71 14.60 35.68 16.12
CA VAL A 71 13.96 34.66 15.27
C VAL A 71 13.97 35.15 13.81
N LEU A 72 14.25 34.24 12.87
CA LEU A 72 14.33 34.59 11.46
C LEU A 72 12.97 35.05 10.90
N THR A 73 12.99 36.11 10.10
CA THR A 73 11.86 36.48 9.25
C THR A 73 11.74 35.50 8.07
N PHE A 74 10.58 35.46 7.42
CA PHE A 74 10.33 34.59 6.26
C PHE A 74 11.38 34.79 5.15
N GLN A 75 11.69 36.05 4.83
CA GLN A 75 12.72 36.43 3.86
C GLN A 75 14.11 35.92 4.26
N GLN A 76 14.48 36.02 5.55
CA GLN A 76 15.78 35.55 6.05
C GLN A 76 15.89 34.03 6.05
N ALA A 77 14.80 33.31 6.34
CA ALA A 77 14.78 31.85 6.28
C ALA A 77 14.98 31.34 4.84
N ILE A 78 14.34 31.96 3.84
CA ILE A 78 14.57 31.68 2.41
C ILE A 78 16.05 31.87 2.06
N GLN A 79 16.64 33.02 2.41
CA GLN A 79 18.05 33.32 2.14
C GLN A 79 18.98 32.29 2.78
N ARG A 80 18.72 31.92 4.04
CA ARG A 80 19.51 30.94 4.79
C ARG A 80 19.40 29.52 4.21
N LEU A 81 18.25 29.11 3.68
CA LEU A 81 18.11 27.83 2.97
C LEU A 81 18.85 27.85 1.63
N GLN A 82 18.80 28.95 0.88
CA GLN A 82 19.58 29.12 -0.36
C GLN A 82 21.09 29.05 -0.08
N GLU A 83 21.57 29.75 0.95
CA GLU A 83 22.96 29.70 1.41
C GLU A 83 23.38 28.27 1.84
N TYR A 84 22.55 27.59 2.63
CA TYR A 84 22.80 26.23 3.08
C TYR A 84 22.92 25.24 1.90
N TRP A 85 21.91 25.21 1.03
CA TRP A 85 21.88 24.27 -0.08
C TRP A 85 22.95 24.56 -1.15
N ALA A 86 23.30 25.83 -1.36
CA ALA A 86 24.47 26.20 -2.15
C ALA A 86 25.79 25.67 -1.54
N SER A 87 25.93 25.71 -0.21
CA SER A 87 27.14 25.24 0.47
C SER A 87 27.39 23.74 0.35
N VAL A 88 26.34 22.94 0.12
CA VAL A 88 26.41 21.48 -0.13
C VAL A 88 26.30 21.12 -1.63
N GLY A 89 26.45 22.10 -2.52
CA GLY A 89 26.63 21.87 -3.96
C GLY A 89 25.38 21.95 -4.84
N CYS A 90 24.26 22.49 -4.34
CA CYS A 90 23.10 22.78 -5.19
C CYS A 90 23.27 24.09 -5.97
N ALA A 91 22.85 24.10 -7.24
CA ALA A 91 22.63 25.35 -7.96
C ALA A 91 21.39 26.07 -7.41
N VAL A 92 21.51 27.34 -7.01
CA VAL A 92 20.35 28.14 -6.57
C VAL A 92 19.65 28.73 -7.78
N MET A 93 18.37 28.39 -7.97
CA MET A 93 17.55 28.82 -9.10
C MET A 93 16.36 29.67 -8.65
N GLN A 94 15.55 30.11 -9.62
CA GLN A 94 14.33 30.89 -9.41
C GLN A 94 13.08 30.01 -9.65
N CYS A 95 11.94 30.50 -9.18
CA CYS A 95 10.63 29.89 -9.43
C CYS A 95 10.27 29.83 -10.91
N SER A 96 9.23 29.06 -11.21
CA SER A 96 8.52 29.07 -12.49
C SER A 96 7.97 30.47 -12.80
N ASN A 97 7.85 30.78 -14.09
CA ASN A 97 7.16 31.97 -14.60
C ASN A 97 5.72 31.65 -15.09
N THR A 98 5.19 30.50 -14.69
CA THR A 98 3.85 29.98 -14.97
C THR A 98 3.35 29.23 -13.73
N GLU A 99 2.05 29.27 -13.50
CA GLU A 99 1.37 28.68 -12.35
C GLU A 99 1.65 27.17 -12.25
N VAL A 100 2.13 26.73 -11.08
CA VAL A 100 2.43 25.33 -10.76
C VAL A 100 1.88 24.96 -9.39
N GLY A 101 1.40 23.72 -9.23
CA GLY A 101 0.87 23.23 -7.95
C GLY A 101 1.92 22.68 -6.97
N ALA A 102 3.16 22.52 -7.43
CA ALA A 102 4.34 22.10 -6.65
C ALA A 102 5.64 22.42 -7.40
N GLY A 103 6.75 22.57 -6.65
CA GLY A 103 8.11 22.68 -7.18
C GLY A 103 8.54 21.51 -8.08
N THR A 104 7.94 20.33 -7.91
CA THR A 104 8.06 19.16 -8.78
C THR A 104 7.70 19.45 -10.24
N MET A 105 6.70 20.31 -10.47
CA MET A 105 6.18 20.62 -11.81
C MET A 105 7.11 21.57 -12.58
N ASN A 106 7.94 22.36 -11.90
CA ASN A 106 8.89 23.28 -12.55
C ASN A 106 9.82 22.48 -13.48
N PRO A 107 10.12 22.96 -14.71
CA PRO A 107 11.06 22.31 -15.64
C PRO A 107 12.43 21.97 -15.03
N LEU A 108 12.87 22.73 -14.01
CA LEU A 108 14.09 22.50 -13.22
C LEU A 108 14.05 21.24 -12.35
N THR A 109 12.88 20.67 -12.09
CA THR A 109 12.71 19.31 -11.54
C THR A 109 12.27 18.37 -12.65
N PHE A 110 11.04 18.52 -13.19
CA PHE A 110 10.39 17.50 -14.02
C PHE A 110 11.25 17.01 -15.20
N LEU A 111 11.89 17.93 -15.94
CA LEU A 111 12.76 17.58 -17.07
C LEU A 111 14.16 17.15 -16.58
N ARG A 112 14.68 17.74 -15.50
CA ARG A 112 16.05 17.50 -15.04
C ARG A 112 16.25 16.18 -14.29
N VAL A 113 15.22 15.63 -13.67
CA VAL A 113 15.29 14.28 -13.09
C VAL A 113 15.45 13.19 -14.16
N LEU A 114 15.11 13.48 -15.42
CA LEU A 114 15.24 12.55 -16.55
C LEU A 114 16.70 12.39 -17.03
N GLY A 115 17.00 11.22 -17.60
CA GLY A 115 18.30 10.91 -18.23
C GLY A 115 19.47 10.78 -17.24
N PRO A 116 20.69 10.47 -17.72
CA PRO A 116 21.85 10.16 -16.89
C PRO A 116 22.56 11.39 -16.31
N GLU A 117 22.17 12.61 -16.68
CA GLU A 117 22.85 13.83 -16.24
C GLU A 117 22.66 14.09 -14.74
N PRO A 118 23.73 14.32 -13.95
CA PRO A 118 23.62 14.69 -12.54
C PRO A 118 23.02 16.09 -12.39
N TRP A 119 22.26 16.31 -11.31
CA TRP A 119 21.53 17.55 -11.10
C TRP A 119 21.21 17.80 -9.61
N ASN A 120 21.90 18.78 -9.03
CA ASN A 120 21.62 19.26 -7.68
C ASN A 120 21.12 20.72 -7.78
N VAL A 121 19.90 20.99 -7.34
CA VAL A 121 19.28 22.32 -7.45
C VAL A 121 18.45 22.64 -6.21
N ALA A 122 18.39 23.92 -5.84
CA ALA A 122 17.55 24.44 -4.78
C ALA A 122 16.87 25.74 -5.22
N TYR A 123 15.57 25.91 -4.96
CA TYR A 123 14.84 27.13 -5.31
C TYR A 123 13.58 27.31 -4.46
N VAL A 124 13.03 28.52 -4.49
CA VAL A 124 11.70 28.83 -3.95
C VAL A 124 10.67 28.62 -5.06
N GLU A 125 9.51 28.04 -4.76
CA GLU A 125 8.39 27.90 -5.69
C GLU A 125 7.07 28.34 -5.04
N PRO A 126 6.50 29.51 -5.41
CA PRO A 126 5.12 29.85 -5.10
C PRO A 126 4.18 28.85 -5.79
N SER A 127 3.56 27.98 -5.00
CA SER A 127 2.75 26.86 -5.47
C SER A 127 1.27 27.14 -5.29
N ILE A 128 0.50 26.99 -6.37
CA ILE A 128 -0.90 27.41 -6.48
C ILE A 128 -1.82 26.18 -6.57
N ARG A 129 -2.75 26.07 -5.61
CA ARG A 129 -3.70 24.97 -5.42
C ARG A 129 -5.11 25.54 -5.21
N PRO A 130 -5.90 25.70 -6.29
CA PRO A 130 -7.26 26.22 -6.23
C PRO A 130 -8.17 25.58 -5.17
N ASP A 131 -8.09 24.26 -4.96
CA ASP A 131 -8.88 23.52 -3.95
C ASP A 131 -8.53 23.87 -2.49
N ASP A 132 -7.34 24.44 -2.26
CA ASP A 132 -6.85 24.84 -0.94
C ASP A 132 -7.36 26.24 -0.52
N SER A 133 -8.15 26.91 -1.36
CA SER A 133 -8.80 28.21 -1.10
C SER A 133 -9.61 28.21 0.20
N ARG A 134 -9.33 29.13 1.12
CA ARG A 134 -10.07 29.27 2.41
C ARG A 134 -10.37 30.73 2.81
N TYR A 135 -10.35 31.68 1.87
CA TYR A 135 -10.60 33.12 2.08
C TYR A 135 -9.74 33.78 3.18
N GLY A 136 -8.63 33.13 3.57
CA GLY A 136 -7.78 33.57 4.68
C GLY A 136 -8.33 33.32 6.09
N ASP A 137 -9.44 32.57 6.22
CA ASP A 137 -10.02 32.18 7.51
C ASP A 137 -9.30 30.99 8.16
N ASN A 138 -8.75 30.07 7.37
CA ASN A 138 -7.96 28.94 7.89
C ASN A 138 -6.54 29.39 8.29
N PRO A 139 -5.98 28.93 9.42
CA PRO A 139 -4.64 29.32 9.87
C PRO A 139 -3.48 28.77 9.02
N ASN A 140 -3.67 27.63 8.35
CA ASN A 140 -2.61 26.79 7.76
C ASN A 140 -2.82 26.41 6.28
N ARG A 141 -4.00 26.65 5.70
CA ARG A 141 -4.37 26.27 4.32
C ARG A 141 -4.64 27.53 3.48
N LEU A 142 -4.07 27.55 2.27
CA LEU A 142 -3.93 28.70 1.39
C LEU A 142 -4.04 28.23 -0.07
N GLN A 143 -4.71 28.98 -0.95
CA GLN A 143 -4.64 28.67 -2.39
C GLN A 143 -3.24 28.92 -2.98
N GLN A 144 -2.41 29.74 -2.34
CA GLN A 144 -1.02 29.96 -2.72
C GLN A 144 -0.11 29.90 -1.49
N HIS A 145 0.81 28.93 -1.48
CA HIS A 145 1.81 28.74 -0.43
C HIS A 145 3.22 28.67 -1.03
N THR A 146 4.24 28.87 -0.22
CA THR A 146 5.63 28.96 -0.68
C THR A 146 6.37 27.69 -0.36
N GLN A 147 6.68 26.92 -1.39
CA GLN A 147 7.58 25.78 -1.25
C GLN A 147 9.03 26.22 -1.31
N PHE A 148 9.89 25.58 -0.53
CA PHE A 148 11.30 25.48 -0.87
C PHE A 148 11.54 24.10 -1.48
N GLN A 149 12.11 24.05 -2.67
CA GLN A 149 12.27 22.84 -3.47
C GLN A 149 13.76 22.51 -3.57
N VAL A 150 14.11 21.25 -3.36
CA VAL A 150 15.47 20.72 -3.57
C VAL A 150 15.38 19.43 -4.36
N ILE A 151 16.24 19.29 -5.38
CA ILE A 151 16.51 18.00 -6.03
C ILE A 151 17.98 17.66 -5.84
N LEU A 152 18.26 16.41 -5.46
CA LEU A 152 19.58 15.82 -5.40
C LEU A 152 19.61 14.60 -6.33
N LYS A 153 20.46 14.62 -7.36
CA LYS A 153 20.56 13.56 -8.37
C LYS A 153 22.03 13.32 -8.72
N PRO A 154 22.61 12.15 -8.38
CA PRO A 154 22.02 11.01 -7.65
C PRO A 154 21.69 11.31 -6.17
N ASP A 155 21.11 10.34 -5.44
CA ASP A 155 21.06 10.37 -3.96
C ASP A 155 22.49 10.56 -3.40
N PRO A 156 22.74 11.50 -2.47
CA PRO A 156 24.06 11.64 -1.84
C PRO A 156 24.39 10.53 -0.83
N GLY A 157 23.40 9.70 -0.42
CA GLY A 157 23.58 8.63 0.56
C GLY A 157 23.32 9.04 2.02
N ASN A 158 23.16 10.34 2.28
CA ASN A 158 22.89 10.95 3.59
C ASN A 158 21.80 12.04 3.50
N SER A 159 20.88 11.90 2.55
CA SER A 159 19.89 12.91 2.17
C SER A 159 19.01 13.39 3.34
N GLN A 160 18.58 12.48 4.23
CA GLN A 160 17.86 12.83 5.46
C GLN A 160 18.70 13.69 6.43
N ASP A 161 20.00 13.42 6.56
CA ASP A 161 20.87 14.18 7.45
C ASP A 161 21.15 15.59 6.90
N LEU A 162 21.26 15.74 5.57
CA LEU A 162 21.30 17.06 4.91
C LEU A 162 20.02 17.86 5.18
N PHE A 163 18.85 17.20 5.12
CA PHE A 163 17.59 17.84 5.49
C PHE A 163 17.58 18.30 6.97
N LEU A 164 17.95 17.44 7.93
CA LEU A 164 17.96 17.82 9.36
C LEU A 164 18.95 18.96 9.67
N HIS A 165 20.11 18.98 9.01
CA HIS A 165 21.05 20.10 9.10
C HIS A 165 20.50 21.40 8.50
N SER A 166 19.67 21.33 7.45
CA SER A 166 18.99 22.52 6.89
C SER A 166 17.99 23.15 7.87
N LEU A 167 17.26 22.34 8.65
CA LEU A 167 16.37 22.82 9.72
C LEU A 167 17.19 23.53 10.82
N SER A 168 18.33 22.94 11.18
CA SER A 168 19.28 23.57 12.12
C SER A 168 19.84 24.88 11.56
N ALA A 169 20.07 24.98 10.25
CA ALA A 169 20.57 26.19 9.61
C ALA A 169 19.59 27.36 9.70
N ILE A 170 18.27 27.11 9.68
CA ILE A 170 17.22 28.13 9.91
C ILE A 170 16.85 28.33 11.39
N GLY A 171 17.54 27.66 12.32
CA GLY A 171 17.40 27.89 13.77
C GLY A 171 16.53 26.89 14.54
N ILE A 172 16.09 25.80 13.91
CA ILE A 172 15.33 24.73 14.59
C ILE A 172 16.29 23.81 15.33
N ASN A 173 16.16 23.71 16.65
CA ASN A 173 16.94 22.75 17.44
C ASN A 173 16.30 21.37 17.34
N VAL A 174 16.69 20.57 16.34
CA VAL A 174 16.16 19.21 16.05
C VAL A 174 16.19 18.22 17.24
N ARG A 175 16.85 18.56 18.35
CA ARG A 175 16.86 17.77 19.61
C ARG A 175 15.75 18.14 20.60
N GLU A 176 15.05 19.25 20.39
CA GLU A 176 13.90 19.64 21.23
C GLU A 176 12.56 19.14 20.66
N HIS A 177 12.53 18.80 19.37
CA HIS A 177 11.34 18.43 18.61
C HIS A 177 11.22 16.93 18.35
N ASP A 178 9.98 16.47 18.15
CA ASP A 178 9.65 15.14 17.63
C ASP A 178 9.61 15.19 16.11
N ILE A 179 10.72 14.82 15.45
CA ILE A 179 10.81 14.76 13.98
C ILE A 179 10.66 13.30 13.53
N ARG A 180 9.61 13.00 12.78
CA ARG A 180 9.26 11.67 12.27
C ARG A 180 9.14 11.67 10.75
N PHE A 181 9.71 10.65 10.12
CA PHE A 181 9.52 10.35 8.70
C PHE A 181 8.40 9.31 8.60
N VAL A 182 7.17 9.76 8.34
CA VAL A 182 5.97 8.92 8.25
C VAL A 182 5.78 8.52 6.80
N GLU A 183 5.47 7.25 6.50
CA GLU A 183 5.26 6.83 5.11
C GLU A 183 4.21 7.69 4.41
N ASP A 184 4.61 8.30 3.29
CA ASP A 184 3.71 8.69 2.22
C ASP A 184 4.39 8.40 0.87
N ASN A 185 3.63 7.82 -0.06
CA ASN A 185 4.14 7.38 -1.36
C ASN A 185 3.57 8.27 -2.45
N TRP A 186 4.38 9.23 -2.90
CA TRP A 186 3.95 10.26 -3.83
C TRP A 186 3.75 9.73 -5.27
N GLU A 187 2.61 10.08 -5.87
CA GLU A 187 2.33 9.92 -7.30
C GLU A 187 1.68 11.19 -7.85
N SER A 188 2.15 11.65 -9.01
CA SER A 188 1.44 12.61 -9.85
C SER A 188 0.90 11.91 -11.10
N PRO A 189 -0.41 11.60 -11.13
CA PRO A 189 -1.06 11.03 -12.30
C PRO A 189 -0.90 11.89 -13.56
N VAL A 190 -0.84 13.22 -13.41
CA VAL A 190 -0.72 14.21 -14.49
C VAL A 190 0.67 14.16 -15.13
N LEU A 191 1.72 14.10 -14.33
CA LEU A 191 3.10 14.06 -14.81
C LEU A 191 3.55 12.63 -15.21
N GLY A 192 2.79 11.60 -14.84
CA GLY A 192 3.23 10.21 -14.95
C GLY A 192 4.50 9.97 -14.12
N ALA A 193 4.62 10.65 -12.99
CA ALA A 193 5.77 10.63 -12.09
C ALA A 193 5.36 9.99 -10.76
N TRP A 194 6.24 9.19 -10.16
CA TRP A 194 6.01 8.58 -8.85
C TRP A 194 7.32 8.23 -8.13
N GLY A 195 7.24 8.14 -6.80
CA GLY A 195 8.33 7.75 -5.93
C GLY A 195 7.83 7.16 -4.61
N LEU A 196 8.76 6.62 -3.83
CA LEU A 196 8.51 6.22 -2.45
C LEU A 196 9.18 7.26 -1.54
N GLY A 197 8.63 7.46 -0.34
CA GLY A 197 9.15 8.50 0.54
C GLY A 197 8.38 8.65 1.83
N TRP A 198 8.31 9.89 2.30
CA TRP A 198 7.73 10.29 3.58
C TRP A 198 7.13 11.68 3.56
N GLU A 199 6.04 11.83 4.31
CA GLU A 199 5.74 13.10 4.98
C GLU A 199 6.68 13.23 6.20
N VAL A 200 7.37 14.36 6.31
CA VAL A 200 8.18 14.67 7.50
C VAL A 200 7.35 15.50 8.47
N TRP A 201 7.03 14.91 9.61
CA TRP A 201 6.27 15.54 10.68
C TRP A 201 7.24 16.11 11.73
N MET A 202 7.04 17.36 12.15
CA MET A 202 7.70 17.99 13.29
C MET A 202 6.62 18.35 14.31
N ASP A 203 6.65 17.72 15.48
CA ASP A 203 5.65 17.87 16.55
C ASP A 203 4.21 17.67 16.04
N GLY A 204 4.00 16.65 15.20
CA GLY A 204 2.71 16.33 14.56
C GLY A 204 2.39 17.17 13.30
N MET A 205 3.15 18.22 13.02
CA MET A 205 2.94 19.08 11.84
C MET A 205 3.76 18.58 10.66
N GLU A 206 3.08 18.18 9.57
CA GLU A 206 3.72 17.91 8.28
C GLU A 206 4.41 19.20 7.76
N ILE A 207 5.75 19.20 7.73
CA ILE A 207 6.58 20.36 7.35
C ILE A 207 7.28 20.19 6.00
N THR A 208 7.42 18.96 5.50
CA THR A 208 8.19 18.65 4.29
C THR A 208 7.73 17.34 3.66
N GLN A 209 7.61 17.31 2.34
CA GLN A 209 7.55 16.06 1.57
C GLN A 209 8.96 15.63 1.17
N PHE A 210 9.26 14.35 1.32
CA PHE A 210 10.54 13.75 0.94
C PHE A 210 10.26 12.58 -0.01
N THR A 211 10.89 12.50 -1.19
CA THR A 211 10.51 11.52 -2.23
C THR A 211 11.69 11.06 -3.08
N TYR A 212 11.87 9.74 -3.22
CA TYR A 212 12.81 9.13 -4.17
C TYR A 212 12.10 8.79 -5.47
N PHE A 213 12.24 9.66 -6.49
CA PHE A 213 11.62 9.45 -7.79
C PHE A 213 12.12 8.16 -8.47
N GLN A 214 11.19 7.23 -8.68
CA GLN A 214 11.44 6.02 -9.47
C GLN A 214 11.12 6.25 -10.95
N GLN A 215 10.19 7.18 -11.24
CA GLN A 215 9.70 7.49 -12.57
C GLN A 215 9.35 8.98 -12.70
N SER A 216 9.60 9.58 -13.87
CA SER A 216 9.04 10.88 -14.28
C SER A 216 8.65 10.83 -15.76
N GLY A 217 7.57 11.50 -16.16
CA GLY A 217 7.14 11.50 -17.56
C GLY A 217 6.80 10.11 -18.12
N SER A 218 6.39 9.16 -17.27
CA SER A 218 6.27 7.74 -17.60
C SER A 218 7.57 7.06 -18.09
N LEU A 219 8.74 7.60 -17.71
CA LEU A 219 10.07 7.03 -17.96
C LEU A 219 10.73 6.67 -16.62
N PRO A 220 11.32 5.47 -16.46
CA PRO A 220 12.05 5.10 -15.26
C PRO A 220 13.31 5.95 -15.11
N LEU A 221 13.65 6.33 -13.88
CA LEU A 221 14.84 7.15 -13.61
C LEU A 221 16.10 6.30 -13.40
N GLN A 222 17.22 6.76 -13.94
CA GLN A 222 18.55 6.24 -13.68
C GLN A 222 19.58 7.37 -13.93
N PRO A 223 20.24 7.91 -12.89
CA PRO A 223 20.05 7.60 -11.47
C PRO A 223 18.69 8.07 -10.91
N VAL A 224 18.30 7.49 -9.77
CA VAL A 224 17.17 7.97 -8.96
C VAL A 224 17.50 9.37 -8.40
N SER A 225 16.48 10.22 -8.31
CA SER A 225 16.58 11.57 -7.77
C SER A 225 15.85 11.66 -6.44
N VAL A 226 16.41 12.39 -5.46
CA VAL A 226 15.75 12.72 -4.19
C VAL A 226 15.15 14.10 -4.30
N GLU A 227 13.86 14.22 -3.99
CA GLU A 227 13.12 15.46 -3.82
C GLU A 227 12.91 15.75 -2.34
N ILE A 228 13.12 17.01 -1.95
CA ILE A 228 12.89 17.53 -0.60
C ILE A 228 12.13 18.86 -0.75
N THR A 229 10.88 18.89 -0.31
CA THR A 229 9.93 19.97 -0.58
C THR A 229 9.35 20.51 0.72
N TYR A 230 9.86 21.65 1.17
CA TYR A 230 9.52 22.28 2.45
C TYR A 230 8.26 23.15 2.32
N GLY A 231 7.32 23.05 3.27
CA GLY A 231 6.23 24.02 3.42
C GLY A 231 6.68 25.19 4.31
N LEU A 232 7.12 26.30 3.73
CA LEU A 232 7.78 27.37 4.48
C LEU A 232 6.86 28.05 5.49
N GLU A 233 5.59 28.28 5.16
CA GLU A 233 4.63 28.92 6.08
C GLU A 233 4.49 28.12 7.37
N ARG A 234 4.30 26.79 7.28
CA ARG A 234 4.16 25.90 8.44
C ARG A 234 5.40 25.91 9.33
N ILE A 235 6.59 25.82 8.71
CA ILE A 235 7.87 25.86 9.43
C ILE A 235 8.05 27.20 10.16
N LEU A 236 7.78 28.31 9.47
CA LEU A 236 7.98 29.66 10.00
C LEU A 236 6.94 30.04 11.05
N MET A 237 5.70 29.54 10.95
CA MET A 237 4.68 29.68 12.00
C MET A 237 5.16 29.06 13.32
N SER A 238 5.66 27.83 13.26
CA SER A 238 6.23 27.15 14.44
C SER A 238 7.44 27.90 14.98
N LEU A 239 8.40 28.26 14.12
CA LEU A 239 9.63 28.94 14.52
C LEU A 239 9.39 30.33 15.15
N GLN A 240 8.41 31.08 14.64
CA GLN A 240 8.02 32.41 15.16
C GLN A 240 6.99 32.35 16.29
N GLY A 241 6.46 31.17 16.61
CA GLY A 241 5.46 30.99 17.68
C GLY A 241 4.11 31.64 17.36
N VAL A 242 3.73 31.70 16.08
CA VAL A 242 2.45 32.26 15.63
C VAL A 242 1.49 31.17 15.18
N ASP A 243 0.20 31.43 15.39
CA ASP A 243 -0.89 30.45 15.31
C ASP A 243 -1.65 30.44 13.96
N HIS A 244 -1.31 31.37 13.07
CA HIS A 244 -1.96 31.65 11.79
C HIS A 244 -0.98 32.29 10.79
N PHE A 245 -1.03 31.88 9.51
CA PHE A 245 -0.10 32.35 8.47
C PHE A 245 0.00 33.88 8.36
N LYS A 246 -1.12 34.61 8.55
CA LYS A 246 -1.16 36.08 8.40
C LYS A 246 -0.29 36.81 9.43
N ASN A 247 -0.02 36.16 10.56
CA ASN A 247 0.79 36.68 11.66
C ASN A 247 2.29 36.44 11.45
N ILE A 248 2.71 35.66 10.43
CA ILE A 248 4.13 35.43 10.11
C ILE A 248 4.81 36.77 9.80
N GLN A 249 5.95 37.01 10.43
CA GLN A 249 6.85 38.11 10.15
C GLN A 249 7.58 37.82 8.82
N TYR A 250 7.26 38.59 7.77
CA TYR A 250 7.85 38.40 6.43
C TYR A 250 9.24 39.03 6.32
N THR A 251 9.33 40.32 6.70
CA THR A 251 10.56 41.09 6.85
C THR A 251 10.31 42.25 7.82
N GLU A 252 11.35 42.83 8.44
CA GLU A 252 11.20 43.78 9.56
C GLU A 252 10.13 44.85 9.32
N GLY A 253 9.07 44.86 10.16
CA GLY A 253 7.94 45.79 10.06
C GLY A 253 6.79 45.39 9.11
N ILE A 254 6.88 44.23 8.42
CA ILE A 254 5.86 43.72 7.49
C ILE A 254 5.50 42.26 7.81
N THR A 255 4.20 41.98 7.91
CA THR A 255 3.64 40.63 8.08
C THR A 255 3.27 39.99 6.74
N TYR A 256 3.18 38.66 6.71
CA TYR A 256 2.69 37.90 5.56
C TYR A 256 1.22 38.24 5.25
N GLY A 257 0.42 38.54 6.28
CA GLY A 257 -0.98 38.97 6.14
C GLY A 257 -1.12 40.28 5.37
N GLU A 258 -0.29 41.29 5.67
CA GLU A 258 -0.28 42.57 4.96
C GLU A 258 0.11 42.45 3.47
N LEU A 259 0.80 41.38 3.08
CA LEU A 259 1.20 41.12 1.70
C LEU A 259 0.21 40.22 0.94
N PHE A 260 -0.35 39.20 1.59
CA PHE A 260 -1.02 38.09 0.90
C PHE A 260 -2.45 37.78 1.36
N LEU A 261 -2.96 38.38 2.45
CA LEU A 261 -4.31 38.05 2.95
C LEU A 261 -5.42 38.46 1.96
N GLU A 262 -5.29 39.61 1.28
CA GLU A 262 -6.29 40.04 0.31
C GLU A 262 -6.20 39.23 -0.99
N ASN A 263 -4.99 38.85 -1.41
CA ASN A 263 -4.77 37.92 -2.52
C ASN A 263 -5.45 36.56 -2.25
N GLU A 264 -5.32 36.02 -1.04
CA GLU A 264 -5.98 34.77 -0.65
C GLU A 264 -7.51 34.86 -0.75
N LYS A 265 -8.12 36.00 -0.36
CA LYS A 265 -9.57 36.22 -0.48
C LYS A 265 -10.04 36.34 -1.92
N GLU A 266 -9.41 37.21 -2.70
CA GLU A 266 -9.81 37.46 -4.10
C GLU A 266 -9.62 36.21 -4.95
N MET A 267 -8.52 35.48 -4.77
CA MET A 267 -8.26 34.23 -5.48
C MET A 267 -9.18 33.09 -4.99
N SER A 268 -9.53 33.03 -3.70
CA SER A 268 -10.55 32.08 -3.21
C SER A 268 -11.90 32.31 -3.89
N ALA A 269 -12.38 33.56 -3.93
CA ALA A 269 -13.63 33.91 -4.61
C ALA A 269 -13.57 33.60 -6.12
N TYR A 270 -12.43 33.84 -6.77
CA TYR A 270 -12.23 33.46 -8.16
C TYR A 270 -12.32 31.94 -8.37
N TYR A 271 -11.55 31.15 -7.64
CA TYR A 271 -11.46 29.69 -7.82
C TYR A 271 -12.70 28.92 -7.38
N LEU A 272 -13.42 29.40 -6.36
CA LEU A 272 -14.59 28.71 -5.81
C LEU A 272 -15.91 29.20 -6.40
N GLU A 273 -16.01 30.48 -6.81
CA GLU A 273 -17.29 31.09 -7.22
C GLU A 273 -17.28 31.64 -8.65
N HIS A 274 -16.27 32.43 -9.03
CA HIS A 274 -16.38 33.33 -10.19
C HIS A 274 -15.69 32.86 -11.49
N ALA A 275 -14.80 31.87 -11.45
CA ALA A 275 -14.15 31.36 -12.65
C ALA A 275 -15.20 30.78 -13.62
N ASP A 276 -15.22 31.29 -14.86
CA ASP A 276 -16.12 30.83 -15.92
C ASP A 276 -15.63 29.49 -16.49
N VAL A 277 -16.37 28.45 -16.17
CA VAL A 277 -16.08 27.06 -16.54
C VAL A 277 -15.89 26.88 -18.05
N ASN A 278 -16.67 27.57 -18.89
CA ASN A 278 -16.57 27.43 -20.35
C ASN A 278 -15.29 28.06 -20.88
N HIS A 279 -14.93 29.25 -20.38
CA HIS A 279 -13.67 29.91 -20.75
C HIS A 279 -12.45 29.10 -20.29
N ILE A 280 -12.44 28.57 -19.07
CA ILE A 280 -11.33 27.76 -18.56
C ILE A 280 -11.23 26.41 -19.30
N GLN A 281 -12.37 25.75 -19.60
CA GLN A 281 -12.36 24.54 -20.43
C GLN A 281 -11.81 24.82 -21.84
N LYS A 282 -12.14 25.98 -22.43
CA LYS A 282 -11.55 26.40 -23.70
C LYS A 282 -10.04 26.58 -23.58
N HIS A 283 -9.56 27.30 -22.57
CA HIS A 283 -8.12 27.47 -22.33
C HIS A 283 -7.39 26.13 -22.20
N PHE A 284 -7.95 25.15 -21.49
CA PHE A 284 -7.37 23.80 -21.42
C PHE A 284 -7.14 23.21 -22.83
N ASN A 285 -8.15 23.28 -23.70
CA ASN A 285 -8.09 22.72 -25.05
C ASN A 285 -7.08 23.49 -25.93
N ASP A 286 -7.10 24.83 -25.88
CA ASP A 286 -6.19 25.70 -26.62
C ASP A 286 -4.72 25.43 -26.23
N PHE A 287 -4.43 25.23 -24.93
CA PHE A 287 -3.09 24.84 -24.45
C PHE A 287 -2.68 23.42 -24.86
N GLU A 288 -3.62 22.45 -24.88
CA GLU A 288 -3.32 21.09 -25.35
C GLU A 288 -2.94 21.06 -26.84
N GLU A 289 -3.67 21.82 -27.67
CA GLU A 289 -3.39 21.91 -29.11
C GLU A 289 -2.01 22.54 -29.38
N GLU A 290 -1.69 23.65 -28.70
CA GLU A 290 -0.39 24.30 -28.81
C GLU A 290 0.76 23.40 -28.30
N ALA A 291 0.56 22.63 -27.22
CA ALA A 291 1.53 21.64 -26.75
C ALA A 291 1.83 20.57 -27.83
N ARG A 292 0.79 20.07 -28.51
CA ARG A 292 0.93 19.10 -29.61
C ARG A 292 1.64 19.70 -30.83
N SER A 293 1.33 20.95 -31.17
CA SER A 293 2.01 21.72 -32.21
C SER A 293 3.52 21.82 -31.93
N LEU A 294 3.90 22.26 -30.73
CA LEU A 294 5.30 22.43 -30.30
C LEU A 294 6.06 21.11 -30.21
N LEU A 295 5.41 20.02 -29.79
CA LEU A 295 5.98 18.66 -29.85
C LEU A 295 6.30 18.24 -31.30
N SER A 296 5.40 18.54 -32.26
CA SER A 296 5.64 18.23 -33.68
C SER A 296 6.82 18.99 -34.29
N LEU A 297 7.16 20.16 -33.72
CA LEU A 297 8.32 20.97 -34.09
C LEU A 297 9.62 20.54 -33.38
N GLY A 298 9.57 19.56 -32.48
CA GLY A 298 10.74 19.10 -31.72
C GLY A 298 11.14 20.05 -30.59
N LEU A 299 10.19 20.79 -29.99
CA LEU A 299 10.44 21.80 -28.95
C LEU A 299 9.89 21.37 -27.58
N PRO A 300 10.60 20.54 -26.80
CA PRO A 300 10.05 19.93 -25.57
C PRO A 300 9.81 20.93 -24.43
N ILE A 301 10.64 21.96 -24.29
CA ILE A 301 10.51 22.96 -23.21
C ILE A 301 9.22 23.77 -23.36
N PRO A 302 8.98 24.53 -24.46
CA PRO A 302 7.77 25.32 -24.58
C PRO A 302 6.51 24.44 -24.70
N ALA A 303 6.61 23.21 -25.21
CA ALA A 303 5.50 22.27 -25.16
C ALA A 303 5.11 21.92 -23.72
N TYR A 304 6.09 21.69 -22.84
CA TYR A 304 5.85 21.42 -21.43
C TYR A 304 5.29 22.63 -20.68
N ASP A 305 5.71 23.87 -21.01
CA ASP A 305 5.10 25.09 -20.45
C ASP A 305 3.58 25.17 -20.72
N GLN A 306 3.11 24.67 -21.88
CA GLN A 306 1.66 24.58 -22.15
C GLN A 306 1.00 23.45 -21.35
N VAL A 307 1.69 22.35 -21.06
CA VAL A 307 1.19 21.29 -20.14
C VAL A 307 0.98 21.84 -18.73
N LEU A 308 1.87 22.73 -18.26
CA LEU A 308 1.70 23.40 -16.95
C LEU A 308 0.42 24.25 -16.92
N LYS A 309 0.18 25.07 -17.95
CA LYS A 309 -1.03 25.89 -18.06
C LYS A 309 -2.30 25.06 -18.21
N ALA A 310 -2.25 23.97 -18.97
CA ALA A 310 -3.35 23.00 -19.03
C ALA A 310 -3.62 22.38 -17.65
N SER A 311 -2.59 22.07 -16.88
CA SER A 311 -2.75 21.57 -15.51
C SER A 311 -3.33 22.61 -14.54
N HIS A 312 -2.93 23.88 -14.65
CA HIS A 312 -3.53 24.94 -13.82
C HIS A 312 -4.99 25.19 -14.21
N ALA A 313 -5.31 25.27 -15.51
CA ALA A 313 -6.68 25.36 -16.00
C ALA A 313 -7.54 24.17 -15.54
N PHE A 314 -6.98 22.94 -15.54
CA PHE A 314 -7.63 21.77 -14.97
C PHE A 314 -7.95 21.95 -13.48
N ASN A 315 -6.99 22.40 -12.66
CA ASN A 315 -7.21 22.59 -11.22
C ASN A 315 -8.33 23.61 -10.92
N ILE A 316 -8.47 24.66 -11.74
CA ILE A 316 -9.58 25.63 -11.63
C ILE A 316 -10.94 24.97 -11.96
N LEU A 317 -10.98 24.06 -12.94
CA LEU A 317 -12.22 23.33 -13.25
C LEU A 317 -12.59 22.36 -12.11
N ASP A 318 -11.60 21.74 -11.47
CA ASP A 318 -11.82 20.84 -10.34
C ASP A 318 -12.35 21.63 -9.12
N SER A 319 -11.75 22.78 -8.79
CA SER A 319 -12.20 23.64 -7.66
C SER A 319 -13.58 24.26 -7.87
N ARG A 320 -14.00 24.46 -9.11
CA ARG A 320 -15.37 24.88 -9.45
C ARG A 320 -16.40 23.73 -9.40
N GLY A 321 -15.97 22.51 -9.06
CA GLY A 321 -16.82 21.32 -8.98
C GLY A 321 -17.32 20.84 -10.34
N PHE A 322 -16.68 21.24 -11.45
CA PHE A 322 -17.09 20.86 -12.80
C PHE A 322 -16.61 19.46 -13.18
N VAL A 323 -15.47 19.02 -12.64
CA VAL A 323 -14.79 17.80 -13.08
C VAL A 323 -15.30 16.58 -12.30
N GLY A 324 -16.11 15.75 -12.95
CA GLY A 324 -16.47 14.42 -12.43
C GLY A 324 -15.28 13.44 -12.41
N VAL A 325 -15.39 12.36 -11.62
CA VAL A 325 -14.31 11.35 -11.43
C VAL A 325 -13.73 10.80 -12.74
N THR A 326 -14.53 10.50 -13.75
CA THR A 326 -14.02 10.02 -15.06
C THR A 326 -13.49 11.13 -15.93
N GLU A 327 -14.06 12.34 -15.84
CA GLU A 327 -13.50 13.50 -16.53
C GLU A 327 -12.11 13.84 -15.98
N ARG A 328 -11.90 13.75 -14.66
CA ARG A 328 -10.60 13.84 -14.01
C ARG A 328 -9.63 12.82 -14.62
N ALA A 329 -10.04 11.56 -14.73
CA ALA A 329 -9.23 10.52 -15.38
C ALA A 329 -8.91 10.83 -16.86
N ARG A 330 -9.87 11.40 -17.61
CA ARG A 330 -9.69 11.83 -19.02
C ARG A 330 -8.71 13.01 -19.15
N TYR A 331 -8.84 14.04 -18.31
CA TYR A 331 -7.91 15.18 -18.27
C TYR A 331 -6.50 14.72 -17.86
N PHE A 332 -6.39 13.87 -16.84
CA PHE A 332 -5.12 13.27 -16.42
C PHE A 332 -4.51 12.43 -17.55
N GLY A 333 -5.29 11.64 -18.29
CA GLY A 333 -4.82 10.88 -19.45
C GLY A 333 -4.27 11.75 -20.58
N ARG A 334 -4.97 12.86 -20.90
CA ARG A 334 -4.52 13.86 -21.89
C ARG A 334 -3.20 14.50 -21.48
N MET A 335 -3.12 15.03 -20.26
CA MET A 335 -1.90 15.69 -19.75
C MET A 335 -0.73 14.71 -19.60
N ARG A 336 -0.95 13.50 -19.07
CA ARG A 336 0.06 12.44 -18.97
C ARG A 336 0.64 12.07 -20.33
N SER A 337 -0.20 12.01 -21.37
CA SER A 337 0.25 11.76 -22.74
C SER A 337 1.19 12.85 -23.24
N LEU A 338 0.89 14.13 -22.98
CA LEU A 338 1.76 15.25 -23.34
C LEU A 338 3.04 15.29 -22.50
N ALA A 339 2.95 15.14 -21.18
CA ALA A 339 4.09 15.12 -20.26
C ALA A 339 5.09 14.01 -20.65
N ARG A 340 4.58 12.82 -21.01
CA ARG A 340 5.41 11.72 -21.54
C ARG A 340 6.11 12.07 -22.85
N GLN A 341 5.40 12.68 -23.81
CA GLN A 341 6.02 13.09 -25.07
C GLN A 341 7.08 14.18 -24.86
N CYS A 342 6.83 15.14 -23.97
CA CYS A 342 7.81 16.16 -23.59
C CYS A 342 9.05 15.53 -22.96
N ALA A 343 8.86 14.56 -22.05
CA ALA A 343 9.94 13.84 -21.38
C ALA A 343 10.79 13.00 -22.36
N GLN A 344 10.16 12.25 -23.27
CA GLN A 344 10.84 11.47 -24.31
C GLN A 344 11.68 12.37 -25.23
N LEU A 345 11.06 13.41 -25.79
CA LEU A 345 11.72 14.37 -26.68
C LEU A 345 12.83 15.15 -25.97
N TRP A 346 12.67 15.46 -24.68
CA TRP A 346 13.73 16.04 -23.86
C TRP A 346 14.93 15.10 -23.74
N VAL A 347 14.73 13.84 -23.33
CA VAL A 347 15.81 12.85 -23.19
C VAL A 347 16.57 12.69 -24.51
N GLU A 348 15.86 12.50 -25.64
CA GLU A 348 16.46 12.45 -26.97
C GLU A 348 17.29 13.72 -27.29
N THR A 349 16.81 14.89 -26.90
CA THR A 349 17.51 16.17 -27.11
C THR A 349 18.78 16.23 -26.28
N ARG A 350 18.77 15.74 -25.03
CA ARG A 350 19.96 15.69 -24.17
C ARG A 350 20.99 14.68 -24.66
N GLU A 351 20.55 13.53 -25.17
CA GLU A 351 21.40 12.53 -25.83
C GLU A 351 22.06 13.09 -27.10
N LYS A 352 21.29 13.74 -27.99
CA LYS A 352 21.81 14.42 -29.20
C LYS A 352 22.83 15.53 -28.89
N LEU A 353 22.73 16.14 -27.70
CA LEU A 353 23.69 17.12 -27.19
C LEU A 353 24.90 16.50 -26.45
N GLY A 354 24.96 15.17 -26.35
CA GLY A 354 26.06 14.45 -25.70
C GLY A 354 26.10 14.60 -24.17
N HIS A 355 24.93 14.78 -23.52
CA HIS A 355 24.80 14.95 -22.07
C HIS A 355 25.76 16.01 -21.48
N PRO A 356 25.57 17.30 -21.77
CA PRO A 356 26.56 18.34 -21.47
C PRO A 356 26.78 18.65 -19.98
N LEU A 357 26.00 18.06 -19.05
CA LEU A 357 26.29 18.03 -17.61
C LEU A 357 27.12 16.80 -17.17
N GLY A 358 27.56 15.97 -18.14
CA GLY A 358 28.17 14.67 -17.91
C GLY A 358 27.14 13.55 -17.73
N THR A 359 27.62 12.32 -17.65
CA THR A 359 26.80 11.14 -17.34
C THR A 359 27.15 10.62 -15.95
N TYR A 360 26.16 10.32 -15.13
CA TYR A 360 26.35 9.50 -13.96
C TYR A 360 26.72 8.08 -14.42
N GLU A 361 27.98 7.71 -14.22
CA GLU A 361 28.36 6.31 -14.13
C GLU A 361 27.95 5.84 -12.73
N GLU A 362 27.19 4.74 -12.66
CA GLU A 362 26.98 4.02 -11.41
C GLU A 362 28.37 3.67 -10.89
N ALA A 363 28.80 4.36 -9.83
CA ALA A 363 30.11 4.15 -9.24
C ALA A 363 30.22 2.65 -9.00
N ASN A 364 31.16 1.99 -9.71
CA ASN A 364 31.35 0.55 -9.58
C ASN A 364 31.36 0.27 -8.10
N LEU A 365 30.30 -0.39 -7.61
CA LEU A 365 30.21 -0.81 -6.23
C LEU A 365 31.23 -1.94 -6.13
N ILE A 366 32.49 -1.53 -5.95
CA ILE A 366 33.57 -2.35 -5.45
C ILE A 366 33.09 -2.66 -4.04
N TYR A 367 32.22 -3.67 -3.93
CA TYR A 367 31.98 -4.39 -2.71
C TYR A 367 33.38 -4.65 -2.16
N PRO A 368 33.76 -4.01 -1.04
CA PRO A 368 35.07 -4.24 -0.49
C PRO A 368 35.15 -5.75 -0.28
N HIS A 369 36.03 -6.43 -1.00
CA HIS A 369 36.35 -7.80 -0.63
C HIS A 369 36.90 -7.68 0.77
N VAL A 370 36.10 -8.07 1.76
CA VAL A 370 36.47 -8.05 3.17
C VAL A 370 37.56 -9.10 3.32
N SER A 371 38.78 -8.68 3.05
CA SER A 371 39.95 -9.52 2.80
C SER A 371 40.66 -9.86 4.11
N GLU A 372 39.87 -10.18 5.13
CA GLU A 372 40.35 -10.80 6.36
C GLU A 372 39.54 -12.09 6.55
N LYS A 373 40.03 -13.16 5.92
CA LYS A 373 39.72 -14.51 6.41
C LYS A 373 40.30 -14.59 7.82
N PRO A 374 39.51 -14.85 8.86
CA PRO A 374 40.05 -14.95 10.22
C PRO A 374 41.11 -16.05 10.29
N SER A 375 42.09 -15.86 11.17
CA SER A 375 43.09 -16.88 11.51
C SER A 375 42.37 -18.13 12.03
N ARG A 376 42.34 -19.18 11.20
CA ARG A 376 41.61 -20.44 11.43
C ARG A 376 42.00 -21.20 12.71
N GLU A 377 43.02 -20.73 13.44
CA GLU A 377 43.54 -21.35 14.66
C GLU A 377 42.74 -20.95 15.93
N GLU A 378 41.91 -19.89 15.88
CA GLU A 378 41.19 -19.38 17.07
C GLU A 378 39.72 -19.85 17.17
N VAL A 379 39.16 -20.48 16.12
CA VAL A 379 37.74 -20.86 16.03
C VAL A 379 37.44 -22.20 16.74
N GLN A 380 38.12 -22.51 17.85
CA GLN A 380 37.76 -23.61 18.77
C GLN A 380 36.86 -23.09 19.92
N GLY A 381 35.72 -22.51 19.55
CA GLY A 381 34.74 -21.93 20.48
C GLY A 381 33.57 -22.86 20.81
N GLN A 382 33.00 -22.68 22.01
CA GLN A 382 31.63 -23.11 22.31
C GLN A 382 30.63 -22.36 21.41
N PRO A 383 29.35 -22.80 21.30
CA PRO A 383 28.33 -22.02 20.59
C PRO A 383 28.18 -20.61 21.18
N ARG A 384 28.03 -19.61 20.31
CA ARG A 384 27.99 -18.17 20.65
C ARG A 384 26.74 -17.52 20.09
N ALA A 385 26.34 -16.36 20.57
CA ALA A 385 25.22 -15.65 19.95
C ALA A 385 25.59 -15.17 18.54
N PHE A 386 24.64 -15.14 17.61
CA PHE A 386 24.77 -14.45 16.33
C PHE A 386 23.75 -13.32 16.24
N VAL A 387 24.15 -12.18 15.69
CA VAL A 387 23.28 -11.03 15.45
C VAL A 387 23.43 -10.58 14.01
N LEU A 388 22.29 -10.37 13.34
CA LEU A 388 22.18 -9.62 12.10
C LEU A 388 21.27 -8.41 12.35
N GLU A 389 21.72 -7.22 12.01
CA GLU A 389 20.92 -6.00 11.98
C GLU A 389 21.06 -5.35 10.60
N ILE A 390 19.92 -5.11 9.95
CA ILE A 390 19.78 -4.39 8.69
C ILE A 390 19.21 -3.03 9.03
N GLY A 391 20.02 -1.98 8.89
CA GLY A 391 19.66 -0.62 9.22
C GLY A 391 19.20 0.18 8.01
N THR A 392 18.06 0.86 8.13
CA THR A 392 17.38 1.53 7.01
C THR A 392 17.04 2.98 7.33
N GLU A 393 16.66 3.72 6.28
CA GLU A 393 15.73 4.84 6.43
C GLU A 393 14.32 4.30 6.79
N GLU A 394 13.46 5.16 7.33
CA GLU A 394 12.26 4.78 8.08
C GLU A 394 11.26 3.95 7.26
N LEU A 395 11.17 2.65 7.57
CA LEU A 395 10.25 1.69 6.97
C LEU A 395 8.79 1.98 7.36
N PRO A 396 7.84 1.69 6.47
CA PRO A 396 6.42 1.65 6.79
C PRO A 396 6.09 0.70 7.97
N PRO A 397 5.14 1.04 8.85
CA PRO A 397 4.79 0.21 10.01
C PRO A 397 4.37 -1.23 9.67
N ARG A 398 3.84 -1.47 8.46
CA ARG A 398 3.50 -2.82 7.97
C ARG A 398 4.73 -3.56 7.47
N ASP A 399 5.55 -2.91 6.66
CA ASP A 399 6.80 -3.45 6.13
C ASP A 399 7.76 -3.86 7.27
N VAL A 400 7.78 -3.13 8.39
CA VAL A 400 8.52 -3.54 9.60
C VAL A 400 8.10 -4.94 10.07
N LEU A 401 6.80 -5.22 10.15
CA LEU A 401 6.26 -6.51 10.60
C LEU A 401 6.55 -7.61 9.57
N GLU A 402 6.11 -7.39 8.34
CA GLU A 402 6.19 -8.37 7.25
C GLU A 402 7.65 -8.72 6.91
N ALA A 403 8.58 -7.77 6.95
CA ALA A 403 10.00 -8.03 6.72
C ALA A 403 10.68 -8.73 7.91
N THR A 404 10.29 -8.43 9.16
CA THR A 404 10.84 -9.10 10.34
C THR A 404 10.48 -10.59 10.33
N GLU A 405 9.22 -10.93 10.07
CA GLU A 405 8.75 -12.32 9.97
C GLU A 405 9.39 -13.08 8.78
N GLN A 406 9.49 -12.43 7.60
CA GLN A 406 10.15 -13.00 6.43
C GLN A 406 11.64 -13.27 6.68
N LEU A 407 12.35 -12.33 7.31
CA LEU A 407 13.77 -12.44 7.62
C LEU A 407 14.03 -13.58 8.64
N GLU A 408 13.21 -13.68 9.69
CA GLU A 408 13.31 -14.74 10.70
C GLU A 408 13.14 -16.12 10.06
N LYS A 409 12.02 -16.31 9.35
CA LYS A 409 11.69 -17.58 8.69
C LYS A 409 12.77 -17.99 7.68
N SER A 410 13.30 -17.04 6.92
CA SER A 410 14.33 -17.30 5.91
C SER A 410 15.68 -17.65 6.53
N LEU A 411 16.04 -17.02 7.65
CA LEU A 411 17.26 -17.35 8.38
C LEU A 411 17.15 -18.74 9.03
N VAL A 412 16.04 -19.04 9.74
CA VAL A 412 15.81 -20.37 10.35
C VAL A 412 15.91 -21.48 9.31
N ASN A 413 15.18 -21.37 8.19
CA ASN A 413 15.26 -22.33 7.08
C ASN A 413 16.69 -22.52 6.56
N THR A 414 17.50 -21.45 6.56
CA THR A 414 18.91 -21.50 6.11
C THR A 414 19.80 -22.21 7.13
N LEU A 415 19.65 -21.90 8.42
CA LEU A 415 20.39 -22.57 9.49
C LEU A 415 20.09 -24.09 9.50
N GLU A 416 18.82 -24.47 9.36
CA GLU A 416 18.38 -25.87 9.25
C GLU A 416 18.94 -26.56 7.99
N LYS A 417 18.78 -25.96 6.81
CA LYS A 417 19.36 -26.42 5.52
C LYS A 417 20.86 -26.68 5.64
N HIS A 418 21.58 -25.80 6.36
CA HIS A 418 23.02 -25.89 6.56
C HIS A 418 23.42 -26.68 7.80
N ARG A 419 22.47 -27.26 8.54
CA ARG A 419 22.71 -28.11 9.73
C ARG A 419 23.55 -27.42 10.81
N LEU A 420 23.39 -26.10 10.92
CA LEU A 420 23.95 -25.28 11.99
C LEU A 420 23.04 -25.40 13.21
N SER A 421 23.58 -25.88 14.32
CA SER A 421 22.80 -25.99 15.56
C SER A 421 22.65 -24.61 16.18
N HIS A 422 21.45 -24.26 16.63
CA HIS A 422 21.16 -22.98 17.27
C HIS A 422 20.17 -23.14 18.43
N GLY A 423 20.16 -22.16 19.32
CA GLY A 423 19.14 -21.96 20.33
C GLY A 423 17.92 -21.22 19.77
N LYS A 424 17.29 -20.38 20.60
CA LYS A 424 16.16 -19.56 20.15
C LYS A 424 16.62 -18.50 19.16
N VAL A 425 15.73 -18.21 18.21
CA VAL A 425 15.84 -17.05 17.33
C VAL A 425 14.84 -16.02 17.84
N HIS A 426 15.31 -14.79 18.06
CA HIS A 426 14.48 -13.65 18.45
C HIS A 426 14.57 -12.61 17.35
N SER A 427 13.42 -12.08 16.92
CA SER A 427 13.33 -11.07 15.88
C SER A 427 12.82 -9.74 16.44
N TYR A 428 13.38 -8.65 15.95
CA TYR A 428 13.15 -7.29 16.45
C TYR A 428 13.03 -6.33 15.27
N GLY A 429 11.84 -5.74 15.10
CA GLY A 429 11.57 -4.72 14.08
C GLY A 429 11.35 -3.34 14.71
N THR A 430 11.90 -2.31 14.08
CA THR A 430 11.55 -0.88 14.30
C THR A 430 11.50 -0.17 12.93
N PRO A 431 11.04 1.09 12.83
CA PRO A 431 11.11 1.84 11.57
C PRO A 431 12.51 1.83 10.92
N ARG A 432 13.60 1.79 11.71
CA ARG A 432 14.96 1.99 11.17
C ARG A 432 15.83 0.74 11.23
N ARG A 433 15.33 -0.39 11.75
CA ARG A 433 16.09 -1.63 11.80
C ARG A 433 15.23 -2.88 11.75
N LEU A 434 15.73 -3.87 11.03
CA LEU A 434 15.31 -5.26 11.11
C LEU A 434 16.46 -6.05 11.73
N ALA A 435 16.26 -6.62 12.91
CA ALA A 435 17.31 -7.33 13.63
C ALA A 435 16.89 -8.73 14.06
N ILE A 436 17.83 -9.66 14.01
CA ILE A 436 17.67 -11.02 14.54
C ILE A 436 18.82 -11.32 15.48
N VAL A 437 18.49 -11.92 16.62
CA VAL A 437 19.43 -12.48 17.58
C VAL A 437 19.20 -14.00 17.66
N VAL A 438 20.21 -14.78 17.26
CA VAL A 438 20.24 -16.23 17.37
C VAL A 438 21.07 -16.62 18.57
N GLU A 439 20.46 -17.24 19.58
CA GLU A 439 21.18 -17.78 20.73
C GLU A 439 22.02 -19.00 20.33
N ASN A 440 23.18 -19.21 20.97
CA ASN A 440 23.94 -20.47 20.93
C ASN A 440 24.15 -21.07 19.52
N LEU A 441 24.45 -20.24 18.52
CA LEU A 441 24.78 -20.69 17.17
C LEU A 441 26.13 -21.42 17.16
N SER A 442 26.16 -22.63 16.60
CA SER A 442 27.38 -23.44 16.47
C SER A 442 28.38 -22.80 15.49
N MET A 443 29.66 -22.79 15.85
CA MET A 443 30.73 -22.23 15.00
C MET A 443 30.93 -22.99 13.66
N LYS A 444 30.42 -24.22 13.58
CA LYS A 444 30.58 -25.15 12.44
C LYS A 444 29.28 -25.89 12.17
N GLN A 445 29.07 -26.32 10.93
CA GLN A 445 27.99 -27.25 10.56
C GLN A 445 28.14 -28.60 11.26
N THR A 446 27.02 -29.29 11.49
CA THR A 446 27.04 -30.68 11.96
C THR A 446 27.57 -31.61 10.86
N GLU A 447 28.60 -32.41 11.17
CA GLU A 447 29.18 -33.39 10.25
C GLU A 447 28.23 -34.56 10.01
N VAL A 448 28.13 -35.00 8.74
CA VAL A 448 27.24 -36.09 8.31
C VAL A 448 28.03 -37.07 7.44
N GLU A 449 27.88 -38.36 7.71
CA GLU A 449 28.30 -39.44 6.82
C GLU A 449 27.14 -39.80 5.88
N VAL A 450 27.33 -39.58 4.58
CA VAL A 450 26.34 -39.90 3.54
C VAL A 450 26.79 -41.16 2.78
N GLU A 451 25.90 -42.14 2.65
CA GLU A 451 26.15 -43.35 1.85
C GLU A 451 25.90 -43.07 0.36
N VAL A 452 26.96 -42.87 -0.42
CA VAL A 452 26.88 -42.57 -1.86
C VAL A 452 26.98 -43.87 -2.67
N ARG A 453 26.01 -44.12 -3.53
CA ARG A 453 26.01 -45.27 -4.46
C ARG A 453 26.93 -45.03 -5.65
N GLY A 454 27.84 -45.97 -5.89
CA GLY A 454 28.74 -46.01 -7.04
C GLY A 454 28.28 -46.98 -8.15
N PRO A 455 29.17 -47.36 -9.07
CA PRO A 455 28.88 -48.32 -10.14
C PRO A 455 28.55 -49.74 -9.63
N PRO A 456 27.93 -50.60 -10.46
CA PRO A 456 27.79 -52.03 -10.16
C PRO A 456 29.15 -52.69 -9.90
N VAL A 457 29.22 -53.66 -8.99
CA VAL A 457 30.46 -54.37 -8.62
C VAL A 457 31.15 -54.98 -9.85
N ALA A 458 30.37 -55.57 -10.76
CA ALA A 458 30.84 -56.13 -12.04
C ALA A 458 31.41 -55.10 -13.04
N LYS A 459 31.31 -53.80 -12.75
CA LYS A 459 31.99 -52.71 -13.47
C LYS A 459 33.03 -51.98 -12.62
N ALA A 460 33.00 -52.17 -11.29
CA ALA A 460 33.90 -51.55 -10.33
C ALA A 460 35.23 -52.31 -10.21
N PHE A 461 35.19 -53.65 -10.30
CA PHE A 461 36.38 -54.50 -10.22
C PHE A 461 36.51 -55.39 -11.47
N ASP A 462 37.74 -55.76 -11.82
CA ASP A 462 38.02 -56.71 -12.90
C ASP A 462 37.99 -58.18 -12.45
N GLN A 463 38.33 -59.11 -13.35
CA GLN A 463 38.33 -60.56 -13.07
C GLN A 463 39.43 -61.00 -12.08
N GLU A 464 40.43 -60.14 -11.84
CA GLU A 464 41.54 -60.38 -10.90
C GLU A 464 41.27 -59.72 -9.54
N GLY A 465 40.18 -58.94 -9.43
CA GLY A 465 39.75 -58.24 -8.23
C GLY A 465 40.30 -56.82 -8.08
N ASN A 466 41.02 -56.30 -9.08
CA ASN A 466 41.61 -54.97 -9.03
C ASN A 466 40.55 -53.89 -9.34
N PRO A 467 40.64 -52.69 -8.74
CA PRO A 467 39.73 -51.58 -9.03
C PRO A 467 39.90 -51.09 -10.47
N THR A 468 38.80 -51.01 -11.22
CA THR A 468 38.81 -50.45 -12.57
C THR A 468 38.82 -48.92 -12.53
N LYS A 469 39.09 -48.28 -13.67
CA LYS A 469 38.94 -46.82 -13.85
C LYS A 469 37.57 -46.28 -13.42
N ALA A 470 36.51 -47.10 -13.41
CA ALA A 470 35.19 -46.68 -12.93
C ALA A 470 35.12 -46.60 -11.39
N ALA A 471 35.77 -47.52 -10.68
CA ALA A 471 35.92 -47.44 -9.22
C ALA A 471 36.90 -46.32 -8.84
N GLU A 472 38.06 -46.23 -9.49
CA GLU A 472 39.02 -45.14 -9.26
C GLU A 472 38.42 -43.75 -9.50
N GLY A 473 37.65 -43.59 -10.58
CA GLY A 473 36.93 -42.35 -10.89
C GLY A 473 35.85 -42.02 -9.86
N PHE A 474 35.14 -43.03 -9.34
CA PHE A 474 34.18 -42.86 -8.25
C PHE A 474 34.86 -42.46 -6.93
N CYS A 475 35.99 -43.10 -6.57
CA CYS A 475 36.81 -42.75 -5.41
C CYS A 475 37.35 -41.31 -5.49
N ARG A 476 37.92 -40.90 -6.64
CA ARG A 476 38.38 -39.52 -6.86
C ARG A 476 37.25 -38.50 -6.78
N LYS A 477 36.09 -38.79 -7.36
CA LYS A 477 34.93 -37.87 -7.33
C LYS A 477 34.44 -37.58 -5.91
N ASN A 478 34.48 -38.58 -5.03
CA ASN A 478 33.96 -38.49 -3.67
C ASN A 478 35.06 -38.32 -2.60
N ASN A 479 36.32 -38.17 -3.01
CA ASN A 479 37.49 -38.03 -2.13
C ASN A 479 37.65 -39.13 -1.06
N VAL A 480 37.40 -40.39 -1.43
CA VAL A 480 37.48 -41.58 -0.57
C VAL A 480 38.50 -42.60 -1.10
N SER A 481 39.15 -43.37 -0.21
CA SER A 481 40.01 -44.48 -0.64
C SER A 481 39.18 -45.62 -1.26
N VAL A 482 39.83 -46.45 -2.07
CA VAL A 482 39.25 -47.71 -2.57
C VAL A 482 38.94 -48.65 -1.41
N ASP A 483 39.73 -48.60 -0.32
CA ASP A 483 39.54 -49.41 0.89
C ASP A 483 38.29 -49.03 1.70
N CYS A 484 37.72 -47.84 1.44
CA CYS A 484 36.50 -47.36 2.09
C CYS A 484 35.22 -47.79 1.33
N LEU A 485 35.36 -48.56 0.25
CA LEU A 485 34.25 -49.09 -0.51
C LEU A 485 33.71 -50.38 0.11
N TYR A 486 32.39 -50.45 0.29
CA TYR A 486 31.68 -51.69 0.65
C TYR A 486 30.63 -52.02 -0.40
N ARG A 487 30.14 -53.26 -0.40
CA ARG A 487 29.17 -53.76 -1.38
C ARG A 487 27.79 -53.83 -0.77
N ARG A 488 26.77 -53.48 -1.55
CA ARG A 488 25.35 -53.55 -1.15
C ARG A 488 24.51 -54.00 -2.35
N ILE A 489 23.54 -54.87 -2.10
CA ILE A 489 22.62 -55.37 -3.13
C ILE A 489 21.38 -54.47 -3.15
N ASP A 490 21.15 -53.81 -4.30
CA ASP A 490 19.92 -53.07 -4.59
C ASP A 490 19.12 -53.86 -5.63
N GLY A 491 18.03 -54.49 -5.20
CA GLY A 491 17.19 -55.32 -6.07
C GLY A 491 17.93 -56.58 -6.56
N LYS A 492 18.31 -56.60 -7.84
CA LYS A 492 19.02 -57.73 -8.48
C LYS A 492 20.50 -57.44 -8.79
N THR A 493 21.02 -56.27 -8.41
CA THR A 493 22.37 -55.82 -8.79
C THR A 493 23.14 -55.41 -7.55
N GLU A 494 24.37 -55.92 -7.43
CA GLU A 494 25.32 -55.51 -6.40
C GLU A 494 26.06 -54.24 -6.86
N TYR A 495 26.05 -53.20 -6.02
CA TYR A 495 26.73 -51.92 -6.25
C TYR A 495 27.83 -51.70 -5.20
N ILE A 496 28.88 -50.97 -5.58
CA ILE A 496 29.79 -50.39 -4.59
C ILE A 496 29.15 -49.15 -3.96
N TYR A 497 29.41 -48.94 -2.68
CA TYR A 497 29.00 -47.78 -1.91
C TYR A 497 30.20 -47.22 -1.16
N ALA A 498 30.20 -45.90 -0.92
CA ALA A 498 31.15 -45.23 -0.06
C ALA A 498 30.42 -44.45 1.03
N ARG A 499 30.94 -44.46 2.26
CA ARG A 499 30.60 -43.46 3.28
C ARG A 499 31.46 -42.24 3.05
N VAL A 500 30.81 -41.16 2.60
CA VAL A 500 31.46 -39.88 2.35
C VAL A 500 31.14 -38.97 3.53
N ARG A 501 32.17 -38.47 4.21
CA ARG A 501 32.01 -37.38 5.18
C ARG A 501 31.90 -36.07 4.41
N GLU A 502 30.73 -35.43 4.48
CA GLU A 502 30.63 -34.05 3.99
C GLU A 502 31.53 -33.17 4.86
N SER A 503 32.40 -32.37 4.22
CA SER A 503 33.29 -31.45 4.92
C SER A 503 32.47 -30.31 5.50
N ALA A 504 32.21 -30.36 6.81
CA ALA A 504 31.47 -29.31 7.50
C ALA A 504 32.19 -27.96 7.40
N ARG A 505 31.46 -26.93 6.96
CA ARG A 505 31.91 -25.55 6.84
C ARG A 505 31.76 -24.79 8.16
N PHE A 506 32.42 -23.65 8.28
CA PHE A 506 32.18 -22.74 9.39
C PHE A 506 30.88 -21.93 9.19
N ALA A 507 30.29 -21.45 10.27
CA ALA A 507 29.03 -20.71 10.23
C ALA A 507 29.17 -19.35 9.51
N ASP A 508 30.26 -18.63 9.74
CA ASP A 508 30.60 -17.39 9.05
C ASP A 508 30.76 -17.57 7.54
N GLU A 509 31.43 -18.64 7.08
CA GLU A 509 31.56 -18.97 5.66
C GLU A 509 30.20 -19.20 4.99
N VAL A 510 29.24 -19.84 5.68
CA VAL A 510 27.88 -20.09 5.18
C VAL A 510 27.05 -18.80 5.18
N LEU A 511 27.02 -18.10 6.32
CA LEU A 511 26.23 -16.88 6.50
C LEU A 511 26.68 -15.75 5.55
N THR A 512 27.98 -15.67 5.25
CA THR A 512 28.53 -14.74 4.26
C THR A 512 27.96 -14.94 2.85
N GLU A 513 27.67 -16.18 2.46
CA GLU A 513 27.10 -16.52 1.16
C GLU A 513 25.57 -16.37 1.13
N ASP A 514 24.87 -16.87 2.17
CA ASP A 514 23.42 -16.93 2.17
C ASP A 514 22.73 -15.61 2.62
N ILE A 515 23.32 -14.80 3.52
CA ILE A 515 22.66 -13.57 4.01
C ILE A 515 22.29 -12.59 2.88
N PRO A 516 23.16 -12.25 1.90
CA PRO A 516 22.77 -11.40 0.78
C PRO A 516 21.55 -11.93 0.01
N THR A 517 21.46 -13.25 -0.12
CA THR A 517 20.31 -13.91 -0.77
C THR A 517 19.05 -13.78 0.08
N ILE A 518 19.14 -14.02 1.40
CA ILE A 518 18.04 -13.85 2.36
C ILE A 518 17.49 -12.43 2.32
N VAL A 519 18.35 -11.40 2.39
CA VAL A 519 17.92 -9.98 2.36
C VAL A 519 17.29 -9.61 1.03
N SER A 520 17.81 -10.12 -0.09
CA SER A 520 17.20 -9.92 -1.42
C SER A 520 15.86 -10.63 -1.61
N GLY A 521 15.56 -11.65 -0.79
CA GLY A 521 14.34 -12.45 -0.86
C GLY A 521 13.14 -11.85 -0.14
N ILE A 522 13.31 -10.74 0.61
CA ILE A 522 12.21 -10.07 1.30
C ILE A 522 11.30 -9.38 0.29
N SER A 523 10.03 -9.77 0.28
CA SER A 523 8.99 -9.20 -0.59
C SER A 523 8.26 -8.06 0.11
N PHE A 524 7.98 -7.00 -0.64
CA PHE A 524 7.24 -5.82 -0.20
C PHE A 524 6.12 -5.45 -1.20
N PRO A 525 5.00 -4.81 -0.78
CA PRO A 525 3.95 -4.35 -1.68
C PRO A 525 4.41 -3.28 -2.69
N LYS A 526 5.35 -2.43 -2.29
CA LYS A 526 6.07 -1.47 -3.14
C LYS A 526 7.55 -1.47 -2.73
N SER A 527 8.43 -1.33 -3.72
CA SER A 527 9.87 -1.21 -3.51
C SER A 527 10.45 -0.08 -4.35
N MET A 528 11.58 0.46 -3.91
CA MET A 528 12.34 1.50 -4.59
C MET A 528 13.80 1.08 -4.79
N ARG A 529 14.44 1.71 -5.79
CA ARG A 529 15.89 1.73 -5.95
C ARG A 529 16.46 3.02 -5.37
N TRP A 530 17.70 2.95 -4.90
CA TRP A 530 18.56 4.08 -4.54
C TRP A 530 19.99 3.68 -4.88
N ASN A 531 20.71 4.50 -5.68
CA ASN A 531 22.14 4.36 -6.03
C ASN A 531 22.65 2.95 -6.40
N SER A 532 21.74 2.06 -6.79
CA SER A 532 21.99 0.64 -7.02
C SER A 532 20.80 0.07 -7.80
N ASN A 533 21.02 -1.09 -8.42
CA ASN A 533 19.95 -1.86 -9.06
C ASN A 533 19.19 -2.79 -8.09
N ILE A 534 19.51 -2.75 -6.79
CA ILE A 534 18.77 -3.49 -5.75
C ILE A 534 17.46 -2.75 -5.42
N VAL A 535 16.42 -3.52 -5.14
CA VAL A 535 15.12 -3.03 -4.70
C VAL A 535 14.87 -3.41 -3.24
N PHE A 536 14.32 -2.47 -2.47
CA PHE A 536 13.90 -2.68 -1.07
C PHE A 536 12.79 -1.67 -0.73
N SER A 537 12.12 -1.81 0.41
CA SER A 537 11.09 -0.84 0.82
C SER A 537 11.64 0.59 0.99
N ARG A 538 12.79 0.74 1.64
CA ARG A 538 13.52 2.01 1.86
C ARG A 538 15.03 1.80 1.83
N PRO A 539 15.87 2.85 1.65
CA PRO A 539 17.32 2.72 1.56
C PRO A 539 17.97 2.04 2.77
N ILE A 540 18.82 1.04 2.53
CA ILE A 540 19.71 0.46 3.54
C ILE A 540 20.91 1.39 3.73
N ARG A 541 21.23 1.69 5.00
CA ARG A 541 22.27 2.66 5.38
C ARG A 541 23.37 2.08 6.28
N TRP A 542 23.11 1.02 7.05
CA TRP A 542 24.15 0.24 7.75
C TRP A 542 23.78 -1.24 7.84
N ILE A 543 24.78 -2.09 8.03
CA ILE A 543 24.62 -3.52 8.28
C ILE A 543 25.56 -3.91 9.41
N LEU A 544 25.03 -4.52 10.47
CA LEU A 544 25.81 -5.13 11.54
C LEU A 544 25.62 -6.64 11.49
N ALA A 545 26.71 -7.40 11.53
CA ALA A 545 26.66 -8.85 11.54
C ALA A 545 27.79 -9.42 12.41
N LEU A 546 27.44 -10.04 13.54
CA LEU A 546 28.37 -10.52 14.55
C LEU A 546 28.06 -11.97 14.96
N HIS A 547 29.06 -12.86 14.98
CA HIS A 547 28.99 -14.18 15.64
C HIS A 547 29.95 -14.18 16.82
N GLY A 548 29.42 -14.05 18.04
CA GLY A 548 30.19 -13.65 19.20
C GLY A 548 30.84 -12.29 18.94
N ASP A 549 32.16 -12.24 19.00
CA ASP A 549 33.03 -11.09 18.75
C ASP A 549 33.53 -10.97 17.29
N PHE A 550 33.24 -11.96 16.44
CA PHE A 550 33.66 -11.97 15.04
C PHE A 550 32.64 -11.29 14.12
N VAL A 551 33.09 -10.41 13.23
CA VAL A 551 32.24 -9.85 12.16
C VAL A 551 32.04 -10.89 11.07
N VAL A 552 30.79 -11.16 10.68
CA VAL A 552 30.47 -12.02 9.53
C VAL A 552 30.57 -11.19 8.24
N PRO A 553 31.56 -11.45 7.36
CA PRO A 553 32.02 -10.46 6.39
C PRO A 553 31.34 -10.55 5.01
N PHE A 554 30.29 -9.75 4.78
CA PHE A 554 29.59 -9.66 3.49
C PHE A 554 29.33 -8.20 3.09
N SER A 555 28.70 -7.99 1.92
CA SER A 555 28.21 -6.67 1.50
C SER A 555 26.92 -6.79 0.70
N PHE A 556 26.03 -5.82 0.86
CA PHE A 556 24.71 -5.78 0.21
C PHE A 556 24.32 -4.31 -0.04
N ALA A 557 23.71 -4.01 -1.21
CA ALA A 557 23.32 -2.65 -1.60
C ALA A 557 24.42 -1.57 -1.46
N GLY A 558 25.68 -1.95 -1.69
CA GLY A 558 26.85 -1.07 -1.54
C GLY A 558 27.35 -0.87 -0.10
N ILE A 559 26.69 -1.48 0.90
CA ILE A 559 27.04 -1.42 2.32
C ILE A 559 27.75 -2.72 2.73
N SER A 560 28.87 -2.61 3.45
CA SER A 560 29.55 -3.76 4.07
C SER A 560 29.05 -4.01 5.49
N SER A 561 29.02 -5.28 5.90
CA SER A 561 28.72 -5.64 7.29
C SER A 561 29.85 -5.22 8.24
N GLY A 562 29.48 -4.87 9.47
CA GLY A 562 30.42 -4.49 10.53
C GLY A 562 29.88 -4.72 11.92
N ASN A 563 30.38 -3.93 12.88
CA ASN A 563 30.00 -3.98 14.31
C ASN A 563 29.52 -2.63 14.86
N SER A 564 29.01 -1.76 13.99
CA SER A 564 28.47 -0.44 14.35
C SER A 564 26.98 -0.38 14.04
N SER A 565 26.23 0.24 14.94
CA SER A 565 24.79 0.46 14.83
C SER A 565 24.45 1.93 15.06
N CYS A 566 23.26 2.37 14.60
CA CYS A 566 22.81 3.75 14.69
C CYS A 566 21.77 3.94 15.80
N GLY A 567 21.94 5.03 16.56
CA GLY A 567 20.95 5.55 17.50
C GLY A 567 19.90 6.45 16.82
N LEU A 568 19.06 7.08 17.63
CA LEU A 568 18.08 8.07 17.15
C LEU A 568 18.78 9.33 16.58
N ARG A 569 18.20 9.92 15.53
CA ARG A 569 18.75 11.13 14.88
C ARG A 569 18.75 12.38 15.80
N ASN A 570 17.86 12.44 16.78
CA ASN A 570 17.81 13.50 17.81
C ASN A 570 18.75 13.24 19.02
N SER A 571 19.44 12.11 19.07
CA SER A 571 20.34 11.74 20.18
C SER A 571 21.75 12.33 20.04
N SER A 572 22.48 12.42 21.16
CA SER A 572 23.92 12.68 21.18
C SER A 572 24.76 11.46 20.78
N VAL A 573 24.18 10.26 20.83
CA VAL A 573 24.82 8.98 20.47
C VAL A 573 24.25 8.50 19.13
N ALA A 574 24.59 9.23 18.05
CA ALA A 574 24.08 8.92 16.71
C ALA A 574 24.59 7.57 16.16
N ASN A 575 25.83 7.20 16.48
CA ASN A 575 26.45 5.92 16.13
C ASN A 575 27.09 5.31 17.38
N PHE A 576 26.96 4.00 17.57
CA PHE A 576 27.60 3.26 18.65
C PHE A 576 28.16 1.92 18.14
N LYS A 577 29.21 1.43 18.82
CA LYS A 577 29.83 0.14 18.52
C LYS A 577 29.26 -0.95 19.40
N VAL A 578 29.07 -2.14 18.84
CA VAL A 578 28.71 -3.37 19.55
C VAL A 578 29.97 -4.23 19.62
N GLU A 579 30.37 -4.63 20.83
CA GLU A 579 31.62 -5.40 21.03
C GLU A 579 31.43 -6.88 20.72
N THR A 580 30.31 -7.46 21.17
CA THR A 580 29.92 -8.85 20.84
C THR A 580 28.42 -8.97 20.59
N ALA A 581 28.02 -10.00 19.87
CA ALA A 581 26.64 -10.42 19.64
C ALA A 581 25.83 -10.52 20.96
N GLU A 582 26.42 -11.07 22.03
CA GLU A 582 25.74 -11.17 23.34
C GLU A 582 25.49 -9.79 23.98
N SER A 583 26.32 -8.79 23.65
CA SER A 583 26.18 -7.42 24.17
C SER A 583 25.16 -6.56 23.41
N TYR A 584 24.68 -7.01 22.24
CA TYR A 584 23.87 -6.22 21.31
C TYR A 584 22.66 -5.55 21.96
N LEU A 585 21.77 -6.32 22.60
CA LEU A 585 20.56 -5.78 23.26
C LEU A 585 20.91 -4.78 24.37
N SER A 586 22.01 -4.99 25.10
CA SER A 586 22.49 -4.06 26.12
C SER A 586 23.05 -2.76 25.51
N ALA A 587 23.77 -2.84 24.38
CA ALA A 587 24.30 -1.68 23.68
C ALA A 587 23.16 -0.83 23.09
N VAL A 588 22.18 -1.46 22.45
CA VAL A 588 20.95 -0.85 21.93
C VAL A 588 20.16 -0.15 23.05
N GLY A 589 19.94 -0.84 24.18
CA GLY A 589 19.26 -0.27 25.35
C GLY A 589 20.02 0.93 25.96
N LYS A 590 21.35 0.88 26.02
CA LYS A 590 22.20 2.01 26.45
C LYS A 590 22.14 3.21 25.49
N ALA A 591 21.87 2.98 24.20
CA ALA A 591 21.61 4.04 23.23
C ALA A 591 20.21 4.67 23.35
N GLY A 592 19.37 4.18 24.28
CA GLY A 592 18.02 4.69 24.55
C GLY A 592 16.93 4.09 23.67
N LEU A 593 17.20 2.97 23.00
CA LEU A 593 16.30 2.30 22.05
C LEU A 593 15.57 1.12 22.71
N LEU A 594 14.28 0.94 22.39
CA LEU A 594 13.45 -0.18 22.82
C LEU A 594 13.02 -0.98 21.58
N ILE A 595 13.80 -1.99 21.20
CA ILE A 595 13.61 -2.68 19.90
C ILE A 595 12.60 -3.83 19.94
N ASP A 596 12.25 -4.32 21.12
CA ASP A 596 11.17 -5.31 21.30
C ASP A 596 9.80 -4.65 21.13
N MET A 597 8.99 -5.18 20.21
CA MET A 597 7.67 -4.63 19.88
C MET A 597 6.68 -4.79 21.03
N GLN A 598 6.73 -5.90 21.77
CA GLN A 598 5.82 -6.17 22.88
C GLN A 598 6.17 -5.28 24.08
N GLU A 599 7.46 -5.11 24.39
CA GLU A 599 7.90 -4.14 25.43
C GLU A 599 7.52 -2.70 25.04
N ARG A 600 7.65 -2.30 23.76
CA ARG A 600 7.16 -1.00 23.28
C ARG A 600 5.64 -0.87 23.47
N LYS A 601 4.86 -1.88 23.09
CA LYS A 601 3.39 -1.89 23.23
C LYS A 601 2.97 -1.72 24.69
N GLU A 602 3.58 -2.48 25.59
CA GLU A 602 3.30 -2.41 27.03
C GLU A 602 3.71 -1.06 27.65
N LYS A 603 4.85 -0.49 27.23
CA LYS A 603 5.27 0.84 27.68
C LYS A 603 4.30 1.92 27.23
N VAL A 604 3.91 1.95 25.94
CA VAL A 604 2.93 2.91 25.41
C VAL A 604 1.61 2.82 26.18
N LEU A 605 1.03 1.62 26.32
CA LEU A 605 -0.22 1.42 27.05
C LEU A 605 -0.15 1.87 28.51
N ARG A 606 0.92 1.51 29.23
CA ARG A 606 1.13 1.82 30.64
C ARG A 606 1.21 3.32 30.86
N ASP A 607 2.09 4.00 30.11
CA ASP A 607 2.38 5.41 30.28
C ASP A 607 1.19 6.27 29.81
N SER A 608 0.54 5.92 28.68
CA SER A 608 -0.72 6.55 28.25
C SER A 608 -1.84 6.38 29.29
N SER A 609 -1.95 5.21 29.94
CA SER A 609 -2.94 5.00 31.00
C SER A 609 -2.70 5.86 32.24
N ILE A 610 -1.43 6.14 32.59
CA ILE A 610 -1.08 7.06 33.67
C ILE A 610 -1.50 8.50 33.32
N LEU A 611 -1.21 8.94 32.09
CA LEU A 611 -1.59 10.27 31.60
C LEU A 611 -3.12 10.47 31.56
N ALA A 612 -3.86 9.52 30.99
CA ALA A 612 -5.33 9.59 30.92
C ALA A 612 -5.97 9.64 32.32
N LYS A 613 -5.48 8.83 33.27
CA LYS A 613 -5.93 8.86 34.67
C LYS A 613 -5.63 10.19 35.36
N GLY A 614 -4.55 10.88 34.97
CA GLY A 614 -4.20 12.22 35.47
C GLY A 614 -5.27 13.28 35.20
N VAL A 615 -6.07 13.13 34.15
CA VAL A 615 -7.23 13.99 33.82
C VAL A 615 -8.58 13.33 34.13
N GLY A 616 -8.60 12.25 34.92
CA GLY A 616 -9.83 11.53 35.31
C GLY A 616 -10.45 10.70 34.18
N GLY A 617 -9.73 10.47 33.09
CA GLY A 617 -10.19 9.74 31.92
C GLY A 617 -9.60 8.33 31.77
N ASP A 618 -9.98 7.71 30.66
CA ASP A 618 -9.31 6.57 30.03
C ASP A 618 -9.06 6.91 28.54
N PHE A 619 -8.44 6.03 27.76
CA PHE A 619 -8.11 6.32 26.35
C PHE A 619 -8.53 5.23 25.36
N ILE A 620 -8.90 5.65 24.15
CA ILE A 620 -9.28 4.75 23.05
C ILE A 620 -8.04 4.43 22.21
N ALA A 621 -7.49 3.23 22.40
CA ALA A 621 -6.40 2.68 21.60
C ALA A 621 -6.84 1.38 20.87
N PRO A 622 -7.36 1.49 19.63
CA PRO A 622 -7.59 0.32 18.78
C PRO A 622 -6.26 -0.39 18.52
N ASP A 623 -6.23 -1.74 18.56
CA ASP A 623 -5.00 -2.51 18.38
C ASP A 623 -4.25 -2.18 17.08
N SER A 624 -4.98 -1.92 15.99
CA SER A 624 -4.40 -1.53 14.70
C SER A 624 -3.66 -0.19 14.75
N LEU A 625 -4.20 0.81 15.47
CA LEU A 625 -3.53 2.10 15.68
C LEU A 625 -2.34 1.96 16.62
N LEU A 626 -2.47 1.16 17.68
CA LEU A 626 -1.40 0.92 18.63
C LEU A 626 -0.21 0.19 17.96
N GLN A 627 -0.48 -0.81 17.12
CA GLN A 627 0.53 -1.52 16.34
C GLN A 627 1.18 -0.61 15.28
N GLU A 628 0.42 0.31 14.67
CA GLU A 628 0.97 1.35 13.79
C GLU A 628 1.92 2.28 14.54
N ILE A 629 1.49 2.88 15.66
CA ILE A 629 2.30 3.79 16.48
C ILE A 629 3.57 3.12 17.01
N VAL A 630 3.46 1.88 17.51
CA VAL A 630 4.62 1.11 18.03
C VAL A 630 5.65 0.82 16.94
N ASN A 631 5.25 0.79 15.67
CA ASN A 631 6.14 0.65 14.52
C ASN A 631 6.36 1.95 13.74
N LEU A 632 6.10 3.10 14.37
CA LEU A 632 6.54 4.45 13.97
C LEU A 632 7.65 5.02 14.87
N VAL A 633 7.96 4.37 16.00
CA VAL A 633 8.91 4.88 17.02
C VAL A 633 9.85 3.78 17.53
N GLU A 634 11.06 4.16 17.93
CA GLU A 634 12.02 3.25 18.59
C GLU A 634 12.13 3.50 20.10
N ALA A 635 11.75 4.70 20.57
CA ALA A 635 11.82 5.12 21.96
C ALA A 635 10.54 5.91 22.34
N PRO A 636 9.41 5.22 22.60
CA PRO A 636 8.12 5.86 22.77
C PRO A 636 8.05 6.78 24.00
N VAL A 637 7.62 8.02 23.80
CA VAL A 637 7.29 8.97 24.87
C VAL A 637 5.85 9.46 24.68
N PRO A 638 4.87 8.89 25.40
CA PRO A 638 3.51 9.42 25.40
C PRO A 638 3.44 10.83 26.02
N ILE A 639 2.70 11.72 25.39
CA ILE A 639 2.52 13.12 25.79
C ILE A 639 1.02 13.43 25.79
N LEU A 640 0.51 13.91 26.92
CA LEU A 640 -0.85 14.43 27.03
C LEU A 640 -0.90 15.85 26.43
N GLY A 641 -1.83 16.07 25.50
CA GLY A 641 -2.17 17.39 24.96
C GLY A 641 -3.64 17.73 25.19
N GLN A 642 -3.97 19.02 25.12
CA GLN A 642 -5.30 19.58 25.32
C GLN A 642 -5.78 20.35 24.08
N TYR A 643 -7.09 20.37 23.85
CA TYR A 643 -7.73 21.25 22.87
C TYR A 643 -8.87 22.06 23.50
N ASP A 644 -9.37 23.06 22.77
CA ASP A 644 -10.47 23.93 23.22
C ASP A 644 -11.78 23.14 23.33
N ASP A 645 -12.53 23.33 24.42
CA ASP A 645 -13.74 22.55 24.70
C ASP A 645 -14.91 22.89 23.77
N SER A 646 -14.88 24.03 23.07
CA SER A 646 -15.86 24.37 22.02
C SER A 646 -15.83 23.41 20.82
N PHE A 647 -14.74 22.65 20.62
CA PHE A 647 -14.72 21.60 19.58
C PHE A 647 -15.57 20.38 19.94
N LEU A 648 -15.97 20.21 21.22
CA LEU A 648 -16.89 19.14 21.64
C LEU A 648 -18.34 19.33 21.14
N GLU A 649 -18.64 20.46 20.49
CA GLU A 649 -19.88 20.66 19.70
C GLU A 649 -19.89 19.83 18.40
N LEU A 650 -18.71 19.39 17.92
CA LEU A 650 -18.58 18.53 16.75
C LEU A 650 -18.94 17.07 17.08
N PRO A 651 -19.39 16.28 16.10
CA PRO A 651 -19.69 14.87 16.32
C PRO A 651 -18.45 14.12 16.82
N LYS A 652 -18.59 13.32 17.88
CA LYS A 652 -17.48 12.56 18.50
C LYS A 652 -16.67 11.75 17.46
N ASP A 653 -17.34 11.19 16.46
CA ASP A 653 -16.73 10.33 15.46
C ASP A 653 -15.86 11.14 14.47
N VAL A 654 -16.18 12.42 14.22
CA VAL A 654 -15.31 13.36 13.48
C VAL A 654 -14.03 13.58 14.27
N LEU A 655 -14.15 13.96 15.54
CA LEU A 655 -13.00 14.25 16.42
C LEU A 655 -12.07 13.04 16.57
N ILE A 656 -12.64 11.87 16.86
CA ILE A 656 -11.91 10.60 16.99
C ILE A 656 -11.24 10.21 15.66
N THR A 657 -11.92 10.37 14.52
CA THR A 657 -11.32 10.04 13.21
C THR A 657 -10.17 10.97 12.86
N VAL A 658 -10.30 12.28 13.10
CA VAL A 658 -9.21 13.25 12.92
C VAL A 658 -8.00 12.88 13.78
N MET A 659 -8.20 12.61 15.08
CA MET A 659 -7.13 12.18 15.99
C MET A 659 -6.46 10.88 15.54
N GLN A 660 -7.24 9.82 15.29
CA GLN A 660 -6.71 8.48 15.08
C GLN A 660 -6.17 8.27 13.65
N LYS A 661 -6.88 8.70 12.61
CA LYS A 661 -6.48 8.44 11.21
C LYS A 661 -5.39 9.39 10.73
N HIS A 662 -5.58 10.69 10.94
CA HIS A 662 -4.75 11.74 10.35
C HIS A 662 -3.58 12.20 11.23
N GLN A 663 -3.57 11.83 12.52
CA GLN A 663 -2.58 12.32 13.48
C GLN A 663 -1.98 11.23 14.40
N LYS A 664 -2.55 10.02 14.39
CA LYS A 664 -2.11 8.88 15.20
C LYS A 664 -2.14 9.15 16.71
N TYR A 665 -3.14 9.90 17.18
CA TYR A 665 -3.36 10.19 18.60
C TYR A 665 -4.41 9.26 19.21
N PHE A 666 -4.27 8.97 20.50
CA PHE A 666 -5.33 8.33 21.29
C PHE A 666 -6.31 9.38 21.83
N ALA A 667 -7.59 9.16 21.58
CA ALA A 667 -8.68 9.99 22.12
C ALA A 667 -8.91 9.67 23.60
N VAL A 668 -9.05 10.69 24.46
CA VAL A 668 -9.32 10.50 25.91
C VAL A 668 -10.81 10.64 26.19
N THR A 669 -11.38 9.71 26.95
CA THR A 669 -12.80 9.70 27.35
C THR A 669 -12.98 9.73 28.86
N SER A 670 -14.13 10.22 29.32
CA SER A 670 -14.51 10.22 30.73
C SER A 670 -14.79 8.81 31.21
N LYS A 671 -14.11 8.38 32.27
CA LYS A 671 -14.28 7.03 32.85
C LYS A 671 -15.68 6.78 33.43
N SER A 672 -16.42 7.83 33.81
CA SER A 672 -17.74 7.72 34.44
C SER A 672 -18.91 7.83 33.47
N ILE A 673 -18.75 8.52 32.34
CA ILE A 673 -19.84 8.85 31.39
C ILE A 673 -19.58 8.27 29.99
N GLY A 674 -18.32 7.97 29.63
CA GLY A 674 -17.93 7.52 28.29
C GLY A 674 -17.82 8.64 27.24
N ASN A 675 -18.23 9.87 27.58
CA ASN A 675 -18.10 11.04 26.71
C ASN A 675 -16.62 11.39 26.44
N LEU A 676 -16.37 11.98 25.28
CA LEU A 676 -15.04 12.49 24.91
C LEU A 676 -14.64 13.65 25.84
N LEU A 677 -13.37 13.69 26.25
CA LEU A 677 -12.78 14.79 27.00
C LEU A 677 -11.91 15.66 26.05
N PRO A 678 -11.64 16.94 26.39
CA PRO A 678 -10.84 17.86 25.57
C PRO A 678 -9.32 17.55 25.61
N TYR A 679 -8.96 16.27 25.68
CA TYR A 679 -7.58 15.78 25.76
C TYR A 679 -7.31 14.67 24.75
N PHE A 680 -6.05 14.54 24.37
CA PHE A 680 -5.53 13.49 23.51
C PHE A 680 -4.15 13.06 23.99
N ILE A 681 -3.69 11.89 23.56
CA ILE A 681 -2.33 11.42 23.83
C ILE A 681 -1.62 11.20 22.50
N ALA A 682 -0.56 11.98 22.26
CA ALA A 682 0.40 11.75 21.20
C ALA A 682 1.54 10.85 21.70
N VAL A 683 2.26 10.18 20.80
CA VAL A 683 3.45 9.39 21.14
C VAL A 683 4.63 9.87 20.30
N ALA A 684 5.58 10.53 20.96
CA ALA A 684 6.81 11.05 20.37
C ALA A 684 7.94 10.00 20.39
N ASN A 685 9.01 10.26 19.64
CA ASN A 685 10.17 9.36 19.52
C ASN A 685 11.45 9.96 20.12
N GLY A 686 11.89 9.42 21.27
CA GLY A 686 13.22 9.70 21.84
C GLY A 686 13.31 10.84 22.83
N ALA A 687 14.51 11.37 22.96
CA ALA A 687 14.80 12.51 23.82
C ALA A 687 14.24 13.79 23.18
N ILE A 688 13.11 14.26 23.70
CA ILE A 688 12.38 15.44 23.23
C ILE A 688 12.13 16.41 24.38
N LYS A 689 11.68 17.63 24.07
CA LYS A 689 11.25 18.61 25.07
C LYS A 689 9.72 18.64 25.09
N GLU A 690 9.12 17.94 26.06
CA GLU A 690 7.68 17.69 26.13
C GLU A 690 6.81 18.93 25.89
N GLU A 691 7.17 20.09 26.45
CA GLU A 691 6.42 21.35 26.32
C GLU A 691 6.51 21.99 24.91
N VAL A 692 7.54 21.66 24.12
CA VAL A 692 7.62 22.06 22.72
C VAL A 692 6.75 21.12 21.88
N VAL A 693 6.97 19.81 22.02
CA VAL A 693 6.22 18.79 21.28
C VAL A 693 4.72 18.88 21.56
N ARG A 694 4.30 19.04 22.82
CA ARG A 694 2.89 19.19 23.21
C ARG A 694 2.23 20.33 22.44
N ARG A 695 2.77 21.56 22.54
CA ARG A 695 2.20 22.74 21.88
C ARG A 695 2.15 22.61 20.36
N GLY A 696 3.11 21.92 19.75
CA GLY A 696 3.07 21.59 18.32
C GLY A 696 1.88 20.69 17.97
N ASN A 697 1.74 19.55 18.66
CA ASN A 697 0.66 18.59 18.40
C ASN A 697 -0.72 19.22 18.67
N GLU A 698 -0.84 20.05 19.72
CA GLU A 698 -2.05 20.84 20.04
C GLU A 698 -2.40 21.85 18.93
N ALA A 699 -1.40 22.57 18.41
CA ALA A 699 -1.61 23.53 17.33
C ALA A 699 -2.08 22.87 16.02
N VAL A 700 -1.59 21.66 15.71
CA VAL A 700 -2.02 20.89 14.54
C VAL A 700 -3.45 20.36 14.73
N LEU A 701 -3.76 19.79 15.90
CA LEU A 701 -5.10 19.27 16.16
C LEU A 701 -6.15 20.39 16.12
N ARG A 702 -5.86 21.55 16.73
CA ARG A 702 -6.67 22.77 16.63
C ARG A 702 -6.97 23.14 15.17
N ALA A 703 -5.95 23.19 14.31
CA ALA A 703 -6.15 23.56 12.91
C ALA A 703 -7.03 22.54 12.15
N ARG A 704 -6.84 21.23 12.40
CA ARG A 704 -7.69 20.18 11.80
C ARG A 704 -9.13 20.23 12.31
N TYR A 705 -9.35 20.62 13.57
CA TYR A 705 -10.69 20.83 14.12
C TYR A 705 -11.35 22.11 13.62
N GLU A 706 -10.61 23.18 13.33
CA GLU A 706 -11.17 24.36 12.64
C GLU A 706 -11.61 24.03 11.21
N ASP A 707 -10.84 23.22 10.46
CA ASP A 707 -11.30 22.69 9.16
C ASP A 707 -12.61 21.89 9.33
N ALA A 708 -12.65 20.92 10.26
CA ALA A 708 -13.85 20.13 10.52
C ALA A 708 -15.06 21.00 10.95
N LYS A 709 -14.83 22.06 11.74
CA LYS A 709 -15.84 23.02 12.18
C LYS A 709 -16.35 23.90 11.05
N PHE A 710 -15.47 24.36 10.17
CA PHE A 710 -15.82 25.09 8.96
C PHE A 710 -16.73 24.26 8.05
N PHE A 711 -16.33 23.03 7.73
CA PHE A 711 -17.12 22.12 6.89
C PHE A 711 -18.45 21.74 7.54
N TYR A 712 -18.47 21.38 8.83
CA TYR A 712 -19.71 21.07 9.56
C TYR A 712 -20.68 22.26 9.57
N LYS A 713 -20.17 23.48 9.72
CA LYS A 713 -20.98 24.71 9.67
C LYS A 713 -21.50 24.98 8.26
N MET A 714 -20.76 24.66 7.20
CA MET A 714 -21.24 24.78 5.82
C MET A 714 -22.34 23.75 5.52
N ASP A 715 -22.15 22.51 5.98
CA ASP A 715 -23.12 21.44 5.76
C ASP A 715 -24.44 21.67 6.50
N THR A 716 -24.36 22.11 7.76
CA THR A 716 -25.53 22.27 8.63
C THR A 716 -26.36 23.54 8.36
N GLN A 717 -26.05 24.27 7.28
CA GLN A 717 -26.89 25.34 6.71
C GLN A 717 -27.91 24.82 5.68
N LYS A 718 -27.73 23.60 5.17
CA LYS A 718 -28.64 22.92 4.23
C LYS A 718 -29.32 21.75 4.94
N LYS A 719 -30.46 21.27 4.42
CA LYS A 719 -31.02 19.99 4.89
C LYS A 719 -30.28 18.79 4.30
N PHE A 720 -30.26 17.67 5.01
CA PHE A 720 -29.59 16.45 4.57
C PHE A 720 -30.13 15.93 3.23
N SER A 721 -31.45 16.02 3.02
CA SER A 721 -32.10 15.65 1.76
C SER A 721 -31.73 16.55 0.56
N GLU A 722 -31.22 17.77 0.78
CA GLU A 722 -30.75 18.66 -0.30
C GLU A 722 -29.41 18.20 -0.91
N PHE A 723 -28.65 17.36 -0.20
CA PHE A 723 -27.41 16.78 -0.72
C PHE A 723 -27.65 15.65 -1.73
N ARG A 724 -28.82 15.00 -1.72
CA ARG A 724 -29.19 13.98 -2.72
C ARG A 724 -29.05 14.50 -4.15
N GLY A 725 -29.53 15.71 -4.42
CA GLY A 725 -29.39 16.34 -5.74
C GLY A 725 -27.95 16.65 -6.14
N GLN A 726 -27.08 16.94 -5.17
CA GLN A 726 -25.66 17.25 -5.40
C GLN A 726 -24.84 16.00 -5.80
N LEU A 727 -25.35 14.77 -5.57
CA LEU A 727 -24.76 13.54 -6.10
C LEU A 727 -24.73 13.47 -7.63
N SER A 728 -25.46 14.35 -8.34
CA SER A 728 -25.34 14.53 -9.79
C SER A 728 -24.00 15.12 -10.24
N GLY A 729 -23.28 15.82 -9.36
CA GLY A 729 -21.90 16.26 -9.63
C GLY A 729 -20.86 15.15 -9.44
N ILE A 730 -21.20 14.08 -8.71
CA ILE A 730 -20.27 12.98 -8.41
C ILE A 730 -20.45 11.90 -9.47
N LEU A 731 -19.56 11.87 -10.46
CA LEU A 731 -19.60 10.89 -11.55
C LEU A 731 -19.23 9.48 -11.04
N PHE A 732 -20.10 8.48 -11.23
CA PHE A 732 -19.85 7.08 -10.87
C PHE A 732 -19.06 6.34 -11.97
N HIS A 733 -19.58 6.32 -13.21
CA HIS A 733 -18.85 5.85 -14.39
C HIS A 733 -19.45 6.42 -15.69
N GLU A 734 -18.65 6.67 -16.73
CA GLU A 734 -19.08 7.37 -17.98
C GLU A 734 -20.33 6.75 -18.63
N LYS A 735 -20.42 5.41 -18.62
CA LYS A 735 -21.56 4.65 -19.17
C LYS A 735 -22.71 4.45 -18.18
N LEU A 736 -22.49 4.67 -16.89
CA LEU A 736 -23.45 4.35 -15.80
C LEU A 736 -24.03 5.60 -15.13
N GLY A 737 -23.55 6.79 -15.50
CA GLY A 737 -23.96 8.06 -14.94
C GLY A 737 -23.26 8.43 -13.63
N THR A 738 -23.99 9.17 -12.82
CA THR A 738 -23.59 9.80 -11.57
C THR A 738 -23.90 8.91 -10.36
N MET A 739 -23.46 9.31 -9.17
CA MET A 739 -23.86 8.69 -7.91
C MET A 739 -25.35 8.89 -7.63
N LEU A 740 -25.96 9.97 -8.14
CA LEU A 740 -27.43 10.12 -8.12
C LEU A 740 -28.09 9.02 -8.96
N ASP A 741 -27.65 8.83 -10.20
CA ASP A 741 -28.17 7.77 -11.07
C ASP A 741 -27.99 6.38 -10.44
N LYS A 742 -26.83 6.14 -9.82
CA LYS A 742 -26.53 4.91 -9.06
C LYS A 742 -27.54 4.67 -7.95
N MET A 743 -27.76 5.67 -7.09
CA MET A 743 -28.66 5.54 -5.95
C MET A 743 -30.14 5.53 -6.36
N THR A 744 -30.51 6.13 -7.48
CA THR A 744 -31.85 5.99 -8.07
C THR A 744 -32.11 4.55 -8.55
N ARG A 745 -31.11 3.86 -9.13
CA ARG A 745 -31.25 2.42 -9.47
C ARG A 745 -31.42 1.55 -8.24
N VAL A 746 -30.66 1.82 -7.18
CA VAL A 746 -30.82 1.16 -5.87
C VAL A 746 -32.23 1.41 -5.31
N GLU A 747 -32.69 2.65 -5.25
CA GLU A 747 -34.04 3.02 -4.78
C GLU A 747 -35.17 2.33 -5.57
N ASN A 748 -34.97 2.09 -6.86
CA ASN A 748 -35.95 1.41 -7.72
C ASN A 748 -36.07 -0.10 -7.45
N ILE A 749 -35.01 -0.79 -6.96
CA ILE A 749 -34.99 -2.27 -6.84
C ILE A 749 -35.08 -2.79 -5.40
N VAL A 750 -34.97 -1.93 -4.38
CA VAL A 750 -34.95 -2.37 -2.97
C VAL A 750 -36.23 -3.09 -2.54
N ALA A 751 -37.39 -2.83 -3.15
CA ALA A 751 -38.63 -3.51 -2.82
C ALA A 751 -38.60 -4.98 -3.23
N GLU A 752 -38.29 -5.27 -4.49
CA GLU A 752 -38.15 -6.62 -5.03
C GLU A 752 -36.98 -7.37 -4.37
N LEU A 753 -35.88 -6.67 -4.09
CA LEU A 753 -34.71 -7.25 -3.40
C LEU A 753 -35.03 -7.63 -1.94
N THR A 754 -35.89 -6.87 -1.25
CA THR A 754 -36.39 -7.22 0.10
C THR A 754 -37.08 -8.59 0.08
N LEU A 755 -37.90 -8.85 -0.95
CA LEU A 755 -38.57 -10.14 -1.14
C LEU A 755 -37.58 -11.27 -1.46
N ILE A 756 -36.55 -11.01 -2.29
CA ILE A 756 -35.52 -11.99 -2.65
C ILE A 756 -34.66 -12.38 -1.43
N LEU A 757 -34.40 -11.44 -0.51
CA LEU A 757 -33.67 -11.68 0.74
C LEU A 757 -34.52 -12.31 1.86
N GLY A 758 -35.80 -12.59 1.61
CA GLY A 758 -36.72 -13.16 2.60
C GLY A 758 -37.04 -12.24 3.78
N ILE A 759 -36.92 -10.92 3.58
CA ILE A 759 -37.19 -9.90 4.60
C ILE A 759 -38.68 -9.50 4.58
N ASN A 760 -39.22 -9.16 5.75
CA ASN A 760 -40.64 -8.84 5.90
C ASN A 760 -41.06 -7.61 5.08
N GLU A 761 -42.13 -7.75 4.29
CA GLU A 761 -42.69 -6.71 3.42
C GLU A 761 -43.04 -5.41 4.17
N THR A 762 -43.34 -5.49 5.47
CA THR A 762 -43.61 -4.31 6.30
C THR A 762 -42.42 -3.35 6.42
N MET A 763 -41.20 -3.82 6.13
CA MET A 763 -39.99 -2.97 6.14
C MET A 763 -39.81 -2.15 4.86
N ILE A 764 -40.48 -2.49 3.75
CA ILE A 764 -40.28 -1.85 2.44
C ILE A 764 -40.38 -0.31 2.49
N PRO A 765 -41.32 0.33 3.23
CA PRO A 765 -41.37 1.79 3.35
C PRO A 765 -40.09 2.37 3.97
N ILE A 766 -39.63 1.82 5.10
CA ILE A 766 -38.41 2.25 5.81
C ILE A 766 -37.18 2.11 4.89
N ILE A 767 -37.11 1.01 4.13
CA ILE A 767 -36.02 0.74 3.19
C ILE A 767 -36.03 1.73 2.03
N LYS A 768 -37.20 2.11 1.50
CA LYS A 768 -37.32 3.13 0.45
C LYS A 768 -36.94 4.52 0.94
N ASP A 769 -37.41 4.91 2.12
CA ASP A 769 -37.05 6.21 2.71
C ASP A 769 -35.54 6.30 2.97
N ALA A 770 -34.90 5.20 3.41
CA ALA A 770 -33.45 5.10 3.52
C ALA A 770 -32.75 5.13 2.14
N ALA A 771 -33.27 4.44 1.12
CA ALA A 771 -32.69 4.45 -0.23
C ALA A 771 -32.73 5.83 -0.91
N ALA A 772 -33.79 6.62 -0.67
CA ALA A 772 -33.94 7.99 -1.15
C ALA A 772 -32.90 8.95 -0.57
N LEU A 773 -32.38 8.66 0.63
CA LEU A 773 -31.33 9.42 1.31
C LEU A 773 -29.93 8.80 1.20
N ALA A 774 -29.84 7.54 0.75
CA ALA A 774 -28.59 6.77 0.68
C ALA A 774 -27.45 7.52 -0.02
N MET A 775 -26.26 7.46 0.59
CA MET A 775 -25.02 8.12 0.15
C MET A 775 -25.09 9.63 -0.09
N SER A 776 -26.16 10.33 0.32
CA SER A 776 -26.25 11.79 0.15
C SER A 776 -25.15 12.54 0.91
N ASP A 777 -24.58 11.92 1.95
CA ASP A 777 -23.44 12.48 2.65
C ASP A 777 -22.16 12.53 1.82
N LEU A 778 -22.01 11.77 0.73
CA LEU A 778 -20.86 11.89 -0.17
C LEU A 778 -20.71 13.29 -0.81
N ALA A 779 -21.81 14.05 -0.90
CA ALA A 779 -21.80 15.44 -1.36
C ALA A 779 -21.70 16.47 -0.23
N THR A 780 -21.53 16.05 1.03
CA THR A 780 -21.26 16.99 2.14
C THR A 780 -19.79 17.36 2.19
N SER A 781 -19.54 18.56 2.67
CA SER A 781 -18.21 19.17 2.76
C SER A 781 -17.32 18.39 3.73
N ILE A 782 -17.87 17.92 4.86
CA ILE A 782 -17.12 17.06 5.79
C ILE A 782 -16.68 15.76 5.12
N VAL A 783 -17.55 15.06 4.37
CA VAL A 783 -17.18 13.76 3.77
C VAL A 783 -16.26 13.96 2.56
N THR A 784 -16.36 15.10 1.88
CA THR A 784 -15.43 15.48 0.80
C THR A 784 -13.98 15.61 1.33
N GLU A 785 -13.76 16.28 2.47
CA GLU A 785 -12.44 16.36 3.12
C GLU A 785 -12.07 15.05 3.84
N PHE A 786 -13.02 14.44 4.55
CA PHE A 786 -12.83 13.28 5.43
C PHE A 786 -13.63 12.06 4.94
N THR A 787 -13.27 11.54 3.77
CA THR A 787 -14.00 10.44 3.08
C THR A 787 -14.23 9.18 3.93
N SER A 788 -13.38 8.92 4.94
CA SER A 788 -13.56 7.84 5.90
C SER A 788 -14.78 7.98 6.84
N LEU A 789 -15.42 9.15 6.87
CA LEU A 789 -16.64 9.44 7.62
C LEU A 789 -17.94 9.21 6.83
N ALA A 790 -17.85 8.74 5.57
CA ALA A 790 -19.02 8.33 4.79
C ALA A 790 -19.85 7.26 5.55
N GLY A 791 -21.18 7.35 5.43
CA GLY A 791 -22.15 6.58 6.21
C GLY A 791 -22.31 7.08 7.66
N ILE A 792 -21.21 7.34 8.37
CA ILE A 792 -21.24 7.87 9.74
C ILE A 792 -21.92 9.25 9.76
N MET A 793 -21.57 10.11 8.81
CA MET A 793 -22.16 11.44 8.69
C MET A 793 -23.58 11.40 8.14
N ALA A 794 -23.92 10.47 7.24
CA ALA A 794 -25.30 10.25 6.84
C ALA A 794 -26.21 9.97 8.04
N ARG A 795 -25.81 9.03 8.93
CA ARG A 795 -26.53 8.76 10.18
C ARG A 795 -26.61 9.98 11.08
N HIS A 796 -25.48 10.69 11.29
CA HIS A 796 -25.43 11.87 12.15
C HIS A 796 -26.37 12.99 11.68
N TYR A 797 -26.33 13.33 10.38
CA TYR A 797 -27.19 14.36 9.82
C TYR A 797 -28.67 13.93 9.84
N ALA A 798 -28.98 12.66 9.53
CA ALA A 798 -30.34 12.14 9.62
C ALA A 798 -30.92 12.23 11.05
N LEU A 799 -30.18 11.78 12.06
CA LEU A 799 -30.59 11.88 13.47
C LEU A 799 -30.76 13.34 13.92
N ARG A 800 -29.87 14.24 13.48
CA ARG A 800 -29.95 15.69 13.76
C ARG A 800 -31.23 16.33 13.20
N GLU A 801 -31.77 15.80 12.09
CA GLU A 801 -33.03 16.27 11.49
C GLU A 801 -34.29 15.57 12.05
N GLY A 802 -34.12 14.63 12.99
CA GLY A 802 -35.23 13.87 13.57
C GLY A 802 -35.77 12.77 12.64
N ILE A 803 -34.96 12.31 11.68
CA ILE A 803 -35.26 11.11 10.88
C ILE A 803 -35.18 9.87 11.80
N PRO A 804 -36.11 8.90 11.69
CA PRO A 804 -36.12 7.69 12.50
C PRO A 804 -34.78 6.95 12.57
N GLU A 805 -34.47 6.38 13.74
CA GLU A 805 -33.20 5.71 14.03
C GLU A 805 -32.97 4.51 13.09
N GLU A 806 -34.02 3.78 12.72
CA GLU A 806 -33.95 2.65 11.79
C GLU A 806 -33.50 3.08 10.38
N ILE A 807 -33.91 4.27 9.93
CA ILE A 807 -33.49 4.85 8.65
C ILE A 807 -32.05 5.36 8.78
N ALA A 808 -31.75 6.08 9.86
CA ALA A 808 -30.43 6.65 10.09
C ALA A 808 -29.34 5.58 10.23
N GLU A 809 -29.62 4.44 10.87
CA GLU A 809 -28.68 3.32 10.95
C GLU A 809 -28.48 2.64 9.59
N ALA A 810 -29.55 2.45 8.80
CA ALA A 810 -29.44 1.90 7.45
C ALA A 810 -28.54 2.76 6.51
N LEU A 811 -28.54 4.08 6.70
CA LEU A 811 -27.66 5.02 5.98
C LEU A 811 -26.18 4.90 6.36
N PHE A 812 -25.86 4.43 7.58
CA PHE A 812 -24.49 4.05 7.95
C PHE A 812 -24.15 2.66 7.41
N GLU A 813 -25.07 1.71 7.60
CA GLU A 813 -24.89 0.29 7.30
C GLU A 813 -24.73 -0.02 5.80
N ILE A 814 -25.25 0.79 4.87
CA ILE A 814 -25.01 0.62 3.41
C ILE A 814 -23.52 0.51 3.06
N THR A 815 -22.66 1.25 3.78
CA THR A 815 -21.21 1.26 3.56
C THR A 815 -20.51 -0.01 4.07
N LEU A 816 -21.14 -0.77 4.96
CA LEU A 816 -20.55 -1.92 5.64
C LEU A 816 -20.66 -3.22 4.83
N PRO A 817 -19.69 -4.15 4.93
CA PRO A 817 -18.35 -3.95 5.49
C PRO A 817 -17.48 -3.12 4.52
N ARG A 818 -16.65 -2.20 5.05
CA ARG A 818 -15.78 -1.32 4.25
C ARG A 818 -14.45 -1.99 3.88
N PHE A 819 -14.02 -2.98 4.66
CA PHE A 819 -12.82 -3.80 4.47
C PHE A 819 -13.02 -5.18 5.13
N SER A 820 -12.14 -6.15 4.85
CA SER A 820 -12.23 -7.48 5.47
C SER A 820 -11.98 -7.41 6.98
N GLY A 821 -12.86 -7.98 7.79
CA GLY A 821 -12.83 -7.89 9.25
C GLY A 821 -13.44 -6.60 9.84
N ASP A 822 -14.10 -5.77 9.02
CA ASP A 822 -14.96 -4.68 9.50
C ASP A 822 -16.28 -5.23 10.07
N VAL A 823 -17.07 -4.37 10.73
CA VAL A 823 -18.43 -4.72 11.17
C VAL A 823 -19.39 -4.90 9.99
N PHE A 824 -20.38 -5.78 10.17
CA PHE A 824 -21.43 -6.07 9.18
C PHE A 824 -22.71 -5.28 9.45
N PRO A 825 -23.52 -4.99 8.42
CA PRO A 825 -24.88 -4.46 8.60
C PRO A 825 -25.73 -5.47 9.40
N ARG A 826 -26.50 -4.95 10.36
CA ARG A 826 -27.33 -5.72 11.29
C ARG A 826 -28.83 -5.48 11.11
N THR A 827 -29.22 -4.29 10.66
CA THR A 827 -30.63 -4.01 10.39
C THR A 827 -31.03 -4.61 9.04
N ASP A 828 -32.27 -5.10 8.92
CA ASP A 828 -32.78 -5.59 7.64
C ASP A 828 -32.71 -4.52 6.54
N ALA A 829 -32.90 -3.24 6.90
CA ALA A 829 -32.78 -2.14 5.95
C ALA A 829 -31.34 -1.89 5.48
N GLY A 830 -30.38 -1.86 6.40
CA GLY A 830 -28.96 -1.77 6.06
C GLY A 830 -28.46 -2.94 5.23
N ILE A 831 -28.93 -4.17 5.53
CA ILE A 831 -28.61 -5.37 4.73
C ILE A 831 -29.11 -5.23 3.29
N VAL A 832 -30.38 -4.83 3.09
CA VAL A 832 -30.95 -4.66 1.73
C VAL A 832 -30.19 -3.58 0.94
N LEU A 833 -29.90 -2.43 1.57
CA LEU A 833 -29.13 -1.36 0.91
C LEU A 833 -27.70 -1.77 0.59
N ALA A 834 -26.99 -2.40 1.54
CA ALA A 834 -25.61 -2.84 1.39
C ALA A 834 -25.46 -3.91 0.30
N VAL A 835 -26.46 -4.79 0.14
CA VAL A 835 -26.54 -5.75 -0.97
C VAL A 835 -26.85 -5.05 -2.28
N ALA A 836 -27.86 -4.17 -2.33
CA ALA A 836 -28.27 -3.44 -3.52
C ALA A 836 -27.13 -2.63 -4.16
N ASP A 837 -26.40 -1.84 -3.36
CA ASP A 837 -25.27 -1.03 -3.85
C ASP A 837 -24.15 -1.89 -4.46
N ARG A 838 -23.86 -3.05 -3.85
CA ARG A 838 -22.84 -3.99 -4.32
C ARG A 838 -23.27 -4.69 -5.59
N LEU A 839 -24.54 -5.09 -5.71
CA LEU A 839 -25.10 -5.64 -6.94
C LEU A 839 -25.04 -4.64 -8.10
N ASP A 840 -25.40 -3.37 -7.86
CA ASP A 840 -25.34 -2.32 -8.91
C ASP A 840 -23.91 -2.14 -9.41
N SER A 841 -22.98 -2.03 -8.45
CA SER A 841 -21.56 -1.89 -8.75
C SER A 841 -21.02 -3.07 -9.55
N LEU A 842 -21.39 -4.31 -9.20
CA LEU A 842 -20.95 -5.51 -9.91
C LEU A 842 -21.54 -5.60 -11.32
N VAL A 843 -22.87 -5.52 -11.47
CA VAL A 843 -23.55 -5.68 -12.77
C VAL A 843 -23.21 -4.52 -13.71
N GLY A 844 -23.28 -3.27 -13.21
CA GLY A 844 -23.02 -2.08 -14.00
C GLY A 844 -21.57 -2.01 -14.49
N LEU A 845 -20.57 -2.24 -13.61
CA LEU A 845 -19.17 -2.10 -13.99
C LEU A 845 -18.68 -3.27 -14.87
N PHE A 846 -19.18 -4.50 -14.67
CA PHE A 846 -18.92 -5.58 -15.64
C PHE A 846 -19.53 -5.27 -17.01
N GLY A 847 -20.81 -4.86 -17.06
CA GLY A 847 -21.47 -4.45 -18.31
C GLY A 847 -20.81 -3.25 -19.00
N ALA A 848 -20.17 -2.37 -18.24
CA ALA A 848 -19.38 -1.27 -18.76
C ALA A 848 -18.03 -1.70 -19.38
N GLY A 849 -17.56 -2.93 -19.11
CA GLY A 849 -16.26 -3.46 -19.52
C GLY A 849 -15.13 -3.23 -18.51
N CYS A 850 -15.46 -2.91 -17.25
CA CYS A 850 -14.51 -2.58 -16.18
C CYS A 850 -14.14 -3.77 -15.29
N GLN A 851 -14.26 -5.00 -15.81
CA GLN A 851 -13.93 -6.23 -15.10
C GLN A 851 -12.46 -6.26 -14.61
N PRO A 852 -12.16 -6.76 -13.39
CA PRO A 852 -10.80 -6.77 -12.87
C PRO A 852 -9.88 -7.70 -13.63
N SER A 853 -8.66 -7.23 -13.89
CA SER A 853 -7.56 -8.06 -14.41
C SER A 853 -6.90 -8.87 -13.29
N SER A 854 -5.76 -9.54 -13.54
CA SER A 854 -4.96 -10.16 -12.49
C SER A 854 -4.24 -9.13 -11.60
N THR A 855 -3.67 -8.08 -12.18
CA THR A 855 -2.83 -7.10 -11.47
C THR A 855 -3.53 -5.78 -11.12
N ASN A 856 -4.66 -5.47 -11.76
CA ASN A 856 -5.36 -4.19 -11.58
C ASN A 856 -6.88 -4.39 -11.35
N ASP A 857 -7.40 -3.73 -10.32
CA ASP A 857 -8.82 -3.66 -9.92
C ASP A 857 -9.16 -2.21 -9.50
N PRO A 858 -9.33 -1.28 -10.48
CA PRO A 858 -9.39 0.15 -10.20
C PRO A 858 -10.67 0.60 -9.48
N PHE A 859 -11.74 -0.21 -9.53
CA PHE A 859 -13.01 0.04 -8.84
C PHE A 859 -13.18 -0.82 -7.57
N GLY A 860 -12.17 -1.61 -7.19
CA GLY A 860 -12.22 -2.45 -5.99
C GLY A 860 -13.28 -3.56 -6.04
N LEU A 861 -13.67 -4.03 -7.23
CA LEU A 861 -14.75 -5.00 -7.42
C LEU A 861 -14.52 -6.31 -6.67
N ARG A 862 -13.25 -6.73 -6.45
CA ARG A 862 -12.94 -7.88 -5.59
C ARG A 862 -13.39 -7.66 -4.15
N ARG A 863 -13.21 -6.44 -3.61
CA ARG A 863 -13.64 -6.06 -2.26
C ARG A 863 -15.16 -5.95 -2.17
N VAL A 864 -15.79 -5.34 -3.18
CA VAL A 864 -17.25 -5.25 -3.33
C VAL A 864 -17.88 -6.64 -3.30
N SER A 865 -17.36 -7.57 -4.11
CA SER A 865 -17.84 -8.94 -4.20
C SER A 865 -17.57 -9.77 -2.94
N TYR A 866 -16.41 -9.61 -2.31
CA TYR A 866 -16.10 -10.32 -1.06
C TYR A 866 -17.02 -9.84 0.08
N GLY A 867 -17.20 -8.52 0.21
CA GLY A 867 -18.14 -7.95 1.18
C GLY A 867 -19.59 -8.36 0.94
N LEU A 868 -20.02 -8.50 -0.32
CA LEU A 868 -21.35 -9.05 -0.66
C LEU A 868 -21.53 -10.47 -0.11
N VAL A 869 -20.55 -11.36 -0.35
CA VAL A 869 -20.60 -12.73 0.17
C VAL A 869 -20.65 -12.73 1.70
N GLN A 870 -19.77 -11.96 2.36
CA GLN A 870 -19.74 -11.88 3.83
C GLN A 870 -21.09 -11.43 4.40
N ILE A 871 -21.73 -10.38 3.84
CA ILE A 871 -23.06 -9.93 4.28
C ILE A 871 -24.08 -11.07 4.22
N LEU A 872 -24.10 -11.83 3.12
CA LEU A 872 -25.08 -12.90 2.89
C LEU A 872 -24.85 -14.10 3.83
N VAL A 873 -23.59 -14.51 4.01
CA VAL A 873 -23.21 -15.65 4.86
C VAL A 873 -23.43 -15.34 6.34
N GLU A 874 -22.90 -14.22 6.84
CA GLU A 874 -22.96 -13.84 8.26
C GLU A 874 -24.40 -13.56 8.73
N ASN A 875 -25.19 -12.86 7.91
CA ASN A 875 -26.60 -12.59 8.22
C ASN A 875 -27.55 -13.74 7.84
N LYS A 876 -27.01 -14.89 7.41
CA LYS A 876 -27.76 -16.12 7.12
C LYS A 876 -28.91 -15.94 6.13
N LYS A 877 -28.72 -15.07 5.14
CA LYS A 877 -29.77 -14.70 4.18
C LYS A 877 -29.84 -15.72 3.06
N SER A 878 -30.98 -16.41 2.94
CA SER A 878 -31.30 -17.19 1.75
C SER A 878 -31.46 -16.23 0.57
N PHE A 879 -30.69 -16.43 -0.49
CA PHE A 879 -30.52 -15.42 -1.54
C PHE A 879 -30.22 -16.09 -2.89
N ASP A 880 -31.08 -15.85 -3.88
CA ASP A 880 -30.84 -16.30 -5.26
C ASP A 880 -30.01 -15.24 -6.00
N LEU A 881 -28.70 -15.48 -6.08
CA LEU A 881 -27.72 -14.57 -6.67
C LEU A 881 -28.05 -14.25 -8.13
N ARG A 882 -28.32 -15.26 -8.96
CA ARG A 882 -28.66 -15.07 -10.37
C ARG A 882 -29.94 -14.26 -10.53
N ARG A 883 -30.99 -14.54 -9.75
CA ARG A 883 -32.23 -13.75 -9.78
C ARG A 883 -32.00 -12.29 -9.39
N ALA A 884 -31.21 -12.04 -8.35
CA ALA A 884 -30.88 -10.68 -7.90
C ALA A 884 -30.01 -9.91 -8.91
N LEU A 885 -29.05 -10.58 -9.56
CA LEU A 885 -28.24 -10.00 -10.63
C LEU A 885 -29.08 -9.69 -11.87
N THR A 886 -30.02 -10.58 -12.25
CA THR A 886 -30.97 -10.33 -13.35
C THR A 886 -31.85 -9.11 -13.05
N LEU A 887 -32.45 -9.03 -11.85
CA LEU A 887 -33.23 -7.86 -11.42
C LEU A 887 -32.40 -6.56 -11.51
N MET A 888 -31.16 -6.58 -11.01
CA MET A 888 -30.27 -5.42 -11.08
C MET A 888 -29.87 -5.07 -12.53
N SER A 889 -29.82 -6.05 -13.44
CA SER A 889 -29.51 -5.82 -14.86
C SER A 889 -30.62 -5.08 -15.61
N GLU A 890 -31.87 -5.21 -15.17
CA GLU A 890 -33.04 -4.57 -15.78
C GLU A 890 -33.08 -3.05 -15.55
N VAL A 891 -32.46 -2.55 -14.47
CA VAL A 891 -32.41 -1.12 -14.13
C VAL A 891 -31.12 -0.42 -14.59
N GLN A 892 -30.16 -1.12 -15.17
CA GLN A 892 -28.94 -0.50 -15.68
C GLN A 892 -29.22 0.43 -16.88
N PRO A 893 -28.49 1.56 -17.03
CA PRO A 893 -28.66 2.47 -18.16
C PRO A 893 -28.07 1.93 -19.47
N ILE A 894 -27.38 0.78 -19.40
CA ILE A 894 -26.79 0.06 -20.53
C ILE A 894 -27.43 -1.33 -20.65
N LYS A 895 -27.54 -1.84 -21.87
CA LYS A 895 -28.02 -3.20 -22.10
C LYS A 895 -26.98 -4.22 -21.62
N ILE A 896 -27.27 -4.85 -20.49
CA ILE A 896 -26.52 -6.00 -19.98
C ILE A 896 -26.85 -7.23 -20.84
N GLN A 897 -25.82 -8.03 -21.15
CA GLN A 897 -25.97 -9.31 -21.86
C GLN A 897 -25.93 -10.48 -20.86
N SER A 898 -26.45 -11.65 -21.24
CA SER A 898 -26.58 -12.78 -20.30
C SER A 898 -25.23 -13.37 -19.87
N ASP A 899 -24.23 -13.30 -20.74
CA ASP A 899 -22.84 -13.68 -20.46
C ASP A 899 -22.23 -12.83 -19.35
N VAL A 900 -22.51 -11.52 -19.31
CA VAL A 900 -22.09 -10.61 -18.23
C VAL A 900 -22.64 -11.07 -16.87
N ILE A 901 -23.88 -11.57 -16.82
CA ILE A 901 -24.45 -12.12 -15.58
C ILE A 901 -23.70 -13.39 -15.18
N ASP A 902 -23.37 -14.27 -16.13
CA ASP A 902 -22.58 -15.48 -15.88
C ASP A 902 -21.15 -15.16 -15.40
N GLU A 903 -20.50 -14.14 -15.96
CA GLU A 903 -19.19 -13.64 -15.52
C GLU A 903 -19.26 -13.10 -14.08
N VAL A 904 -20.28 -12.30 -13.74
CA VAL A 904 -20.46 -11.78 -12.38
C VAL A 904 -20.77 -12.90 -11.38
N VAL A 905 -21.61 -13.88 -11.75
CA VAL A 905 -21.85 -15.08 -10.91
C VAL A 905 -20.53 -15.80 -10.65
N GLN A 906 -19.74 -16.13 -11.68
CA GLN A 906 -18.43 -16.78 -11.52
C GLN A 906 -17.47 -15.95 -10.67
N PHE A 907 -17.48 -14.62 -10.81
CA PHE A 907 -16.62 -13.73 -10.03
C PHE A 907 -16.99 -13.75 -8.54
N VAL A 908 -18.29 -13.72 -8.21
CA VAL A 908 -18.80 -13.86 -6.83
C VAL A 908 -18.50 -15.26 -6.29
N THR A 909 -18.71 -16.32 -7.07
CA THR A 909 -18.36 -17.70 -6.69
C THR A 909 -16.90 -17.83 -6.29
N ARG A 910 -15.96 -17.20 -7.03
CA ARG A 910 -14.52 -17.21 -6.68
C ARG A 910 -14.19 -16.46 -5.39
N ARG A 911 -14.99 -15.45 -5.00
CA ARG A 911 -14.85 -14.81 -3.67
C ARG A 911 -15.47 -15.65 -2.56
N LEU A 912 -16.51 -16.43 -2.86
CA LEU A 912 -17.04 -17.45 -1.95
C LEU A 912 -16.03 -18.59 -1.73
N GLU A 913 -15.38 -19.09 -2.79
CA GLU A 913 -14.29 -20.08 -2.71
C GLU A 913 -13.18 -19.56 -1.81
N GLN A 914 -12.75 -18.31 -2.01
CA GLN A 914 -11.75 -17.68 -1.16
C GLN A 914 -12.19 -17.60 0.31
N LEU A 915 -13.39 -17.09 0.60
CA LEU A 915 -13.87 -16.94 1.99
C LEU A 915 -13.83 -18.29 2.74
N LEU A 916 -14.34 -19.36 2.12
CA LEU A 916 -14.39 -20.68 2.74
C LEU A 916 -13.01 -21.33 2.91
N VAL A 917 -12.07 -21.08 1.99
CA VAL A 917 -10.68 -21.53 2.11
C VAL A 917 -9.93 -20.73 3.17
N ASP A 918 -10.17 -19.42 3.28
CA ASP A 918 -9.60 -18.55 4.31
C ASP A 918 -10.11 -18.94 5.72
N GLU A 919 -11.32 -19.50 5.83
CA GLU A 919 -11.88 -20.15 7.04
C GLU A 919 -11.29 -21.53 7.35
N GLY A 920 -10.44 -22.09 6.46
CA GLY A 920 -9.73 -23.36 6.66
C GLY A 920 -10.43 -24.61 6.14
N ILE A 921 -11.46 -24.47 5.30
CA ILE A 921 -12.17 -25.61 4.68
C ILE A 921 -11.34 -26.19 3.52
N ASN A 922 -11.34 -27.51 3.34
CA ASN A 922 -10.63 -28.15 2.23
C ASN A 922 -11.14 -27.65 0.85
N CYS A 923 -10.22 -27.18 0.00
CA CYS A 923 -10.54 -26.61 -1.31
C CYS A 923 -11.31 -27.55 -2.27
N GLU A 924 -11.17 -28.87 -2.15
CA GLU A 924 -11.90 -29.86 -2.96
C GLU A 924 -13.36 -29.96 -2.51
N ILE A 925 -13.61 -29.90 -1.19
CA ILE A 925 -14.96 -29.84 -0.61
C ILE A 925 -15.64 -28.52 -0.99
N VAL A 926 -14.92 -27.40 -0.86
CA VAL A 926 -15.42 -26.08 -1.29
C VAL A 926 -15.85 -26.13 -2.76
N ARG A 927 -15.01 -26.64 -3.66
CA ARG A 927 -15.34 -26.75 -5.10
C ARG A 927 -16.54 -27.66 -5.36
N SER A 928 -16.59 -28.82 -4.70
CA SER A 928 -17.69 -29.79 -4.80
C SER A 928 -19.04 -29.11 -4.50
N VAL A 929 -19.11 -28.34 -3.42
CA VAL A 929 -20.31 -27.60 -3.02
C VAL A 929 -20.61 -26.43 -3.96
N LEU A 930 -19.60 -25.63 -4.33
CA LEU A 930 -19.82 -24.43 -5.15
C LEU A 930 -20.33 -24.73 -6.56
N MET A 931 -19.96 -25.86 -7.16
CA MET A 931 -20.47 -26.26 -8.48
C MET A 931 -22.00 -26.41 -8.52
N GLU A 932 -22.62 -26.81 -7.40
CA GLU A 932 -24.08 -27.01 -7.29
C GLU A 932 -24.79 -25.88 -6.54
N ARG A 933 -24.11 -25.20 -5.59
CA ARG A 933 -24.74 -24.29 -4.61
C ARG A 933 -24.29 -22.84 -4.66
N ALA A 934 -23.32 -22.45 -5.49
CA ALA A 934 -22.82 -21.07 -5.51
C ALA A 934 -23.89 -19.99 -5.78
N ASN A 935 -25.04 -20.37 -6.37
CA ASN A 935 -26.16 -19.45 -6.56
C ASN A 935 -26.85 -19.01 -5.25
N CYS A 936 -26.67 -19.74 -4.14
CA CYS A 936 -27.13 -19.36 -2.81
C CYS A 936 -25.96 -19.34 -1.82
N PRO A 937 -25.27 -18.19 -1.65
CA PRO A 937 -23.99 -18.15 -0.96
C PRO A 937 -24.01 -18.66 0.48
N TYR A 938 -25.06 -18.32 1.25
CA TYR A 938 -25.24 -18.82 2.61
C TYR A 938 -25.41 -20.34 2.66
N LEU A 939 -26.26 -20.91 1.80
CA LEU A 939 -26.48 -22.35 1.75
C LEU A 939 -25.19 -23.09 1.33
N ALA A 940 -24.42 -22.51 0.39
CA ALA A 940 -23.13 -23.06 -0.01
C ALA A 940 -22.13 -23.07 1.16
N ALA A 941 -22.02 -21.96 1.91
CA ALA A 941 -21.16 -21.87 3.09
C ALA A 941 -21.56 -22.89 4.17
N GLN A 942 -22.86 -22.97 4.49
CA GLN A 942 -23.39 -23.96 5.44
C GLN A 942 -23.05 -25.40 4.99
N THR A 943 -23.29 -25.71 3.71
CA THR A 943 -23.04 -27.05 3.15
C THR A 943 -21.55 -27.40 3.20
N ALA A 944 -20.65 -26.45 2.88
CA ALA A 944 -19.21 -26.68 2.91
C ALA A 944 -18.70 -26.97 4.33
N THR A 945 -19.16 -26.20 5.33
CA THR A 945 -18.80 -26.40 6.74
C THR A 945 -19.32 -27.73 7.28
N GLU A 946 -20.58 -28.08 6.98
CA GLU A 946 -21.17 -29.37 7.38
C GLU A 946 -20.48 -30.56 6.68
N MET A 947 -20.10 -30.40 5.41
CA MET A 947 -19.41 -31.42 4.61
C MET A 947 -17.95 -31.62 5.03
N GLU A 948 -17.25 -30.58 5.47
CA GLU A 948 -15.90 -30.66 6.08
C GLU A 948 -15.93 -31.32 7.47
N ALA A 949 -16.99 -31.10 8.26
CA ALA A 949 -17.19 -31.86 9.48
C ALA A 949 -17.49 -33.35 9.18
N PHE A 950 -18.29 -33.63 8.14
CA PHE A 950 -18.67 -34.98 7.76
C PHE A 950 -17.57 -35.78 7.05
N SER A 951 -16.66 -35.11 6.31
CA SER A 951 -15.54 -35.76 5.60
C SER A 951 -14.58 -36.51 6.52
N ARG A 952 -14.57 -36.12 7.80
CA ARG A 952 -13.76 -36.72 8.88
C ARG A 952 -14.38 -38.01 9.47
N THR A 953 -15.52 -38.48 8.92
CA THR A 953 -16.21 -39.70 9.35
C THR A 953 -15.90 -40.90 8.47
N GLU A 954 -15.92 -42.12 9.02
CA GLU A 954 -15.72 -43.37 8.26
C GLU A 954 -16.84 -43.67 7.23
N THR A 955 -17.97 -42.97 7.34
CA THR A 955 -19.13 -43.11 6.45
C THR A 955 -19.01 -42.31 5.15
N PHE A 956 -18.33 -41.17 5.17
CA PHE A 956 -18.25 -40.29 3.99
C PHE A 956 -17.58 -40.94 2.78
N PRO A 957 -16.42 -41.63 2.89
CA PRO A 957 -15.81 -42.31 1.74
C PRO A 957 -16.72 -43.36 1.09
N LYS A 958 -17.54 -44.06 1.88
CA LYS A 958 -18.49 -45.08 1.38
C LYS A 958 -19.63 -44.47 0.59
N ILE A 959 -20.10 -43.28 0.97
CA ILE A 959 -21.11 -42.52 0.22
C ILE A 959 -20.51 -42.00 -1.10
N VAL A 960 -19.29 -41.46 -1.07
CA VAL A 960 -18.58 -41.04 -2.30
C VAL A 960 -18.38 -42.23 -3.24
N GLU A 961 -17.95 -43.39 -2.72
CA GLU A 961 -17.79 -44.62 -3.51
C GLU A 961 -19.12 -45.09 -4.14
N ALA A 962 -20.21 -45.09 -3.38
CA ALA A 962 -21.54 -45.47 -3.84
C ALA A 962 -21.99 -44.67 -5.07
N TYR A 963 -21.72 -43.36 -5.13
CA TYR A 963 -22.02 -42.52 -6.31
C TYR A 963 -20.95 -42.58 -7.40
N SER A 964 -19.69 -42.90 -7.07
CA SER A 964 -18.58 -42.98 -8.05
C SER A 964 -18.82 -44.03 -9.14
N ARG A 965 -19.24 -45.25 -8.75
CA ARG A 965 -19.33 -46.40 -9.67
C ARG A 965 -20.49 -46.28 -10.68
N PRO A 966 -21.72 -45.86 -10.31
CA PRO A 966 -22.77 -45.48 -11.26
C PRO A 966 -22.28 -44.41 -12.25
N THR A 967 -21.68 -43.33 -11.74
CA THR A 967 -21.23 -42.18 -12.55
C THR A 967 -20.16 -42.57 -13.57
N ARG A 968 -19.13 -43.30 -13.13
CA ARG A 968 -18.07 -43.84 -14.01
C ARG A 968 -18.63 -44.76 -15.10
N ILE A 969 -19.69 -45.52 -14.81
CA ILE A 969 -20.30 -46.46 -15.76
C ILE A 969 -21.18 -45.75 -16.80
N ILE A 970 -21.86 -44.66 -16.46
CA ILE A 970 -22.67 -43.90 -17.44
C ILE A 970 -21.85 -42.87 -18.25
N ARG A 971 -20.70 -42.43 -17.73
CA ARG A 971 -19.85 -41.41 -18.35
C ARG A 971 -19.47 -41.78 -19.79
N GLY A 972 -19.79 -40.89 -20.73
CA GLY A 972 -19.49 -41.07 -22.16
C GLY A 972 -20.42 -42.01 -22.92
N LYS A 973 -21.56 -42.42 -22.34
CA LYS A 973 -22.60 -43.18 -23.04
C LYS A 973 -23.76 -42.28 -23.44
N GLU A 974 -24.21 -42.41 -24.68
CA GLU A 974 -25.45 -41.79 -25.15
C GLU A 974 -26.64 -42.55 -24.59
N ILE A 975 -27.14 -42.10 -23.43
CA ILE A 975 -28.40 -42.57 -22.83
C ILE A 975 -29.47 -41.54 -23.20
N GLU A 976 -30.52 -41.95 -23.91
CA GLU A 976 -31.66 -41.08 -24.20
C GLU A 976 -32.28 -40.55 -22.90
N SER A 977 -32.60 -39.26 -22.85
CA SER A 977 -33.17 -38.61 -21.66
C SER A 977 -34.62 -39.01 -21.35
N ALA A 978 -35.29 -39.70 -22.28
CA ALA A 978 -36.65 -40.21 -22.13
C ALA A 978 -36.73 -41.68 -21.65
N LEU A 979 -35.60 -42.33 -21.39
CA LEU A 979 -35.55 -43.70 -20.86
C LEU A 979 -35.93 -43.72 -19.38
N GLU A 980 -37.14 -44.19 -19.09
CA GLU A 980 -37.62 -44.50 -17.74
C GLU A 980 -37.28 -45.94 -17.32
N VAL A 981 -37.22 -46.17 -16.01
CA VAL A 981 -36.95 -47.51 -15.45
C VAL A 981 -38.23 -48.35 -15.50
N ASP A 982 -38.16 -49.51 -16.14
CA ASP A 982 -39.24 -50.48 -16.28
C ASP A 982 -38.99 -51.70 -15.36
N PRO A 983 -39.72 -51.82 -14.22
CA PRO A 983 -39.53 -52.93 -13.29
C PRO A 983 -39.91 -54.30 -13.85
N SER A 984 -40.65 -54.37 -14.98
CA SER A 984 -41.01 -55.64 -15.63
C SER A 984 -39.84 -56.28 -16.39
N VAL A 985 -38.71 -55.56 -16.53
CA VAL A 985 -37.52 -55.96 -17.29
C VAL A 985 -36.38 -56.45 -16.38
N PHE A 986 -36.53 -56.35 -15.06
CA PHE A 986 -35.51 -56.83 -14.11
C PHE A 986 -35.38 -58.36 -14.12
N GLU A 987 -34.16 -58.86 -14.37
CA GLU A 987 -33.84 -60.29 -14.37
C GLU A 987 -33.51 -60.80 -12.97
N LYS A 988 -32.82 -59.97 -12.17
CA LYS A 988 -32.31 -60.35 -10.85
C LYS A 988 -33.01 -59.59 -9.73
N ASP A 989 -33.02 -60.19 -8.54
CA ASP A 989 -33.70 -59.59 -7.38
C ASP A 989 -32.93 -58.37 -6.83
N GLU A 990 -31.61 -58.31 -7.01
CA GLU A 990 -30.78 -57.15 -6.67
C GLU A 990 -31.18 -55.89 -7.44
N GLU A 991 -31.67 -56.02 -8.68
CA GLU A 991 -32.19 -54.89 -9.46
C GLU A 991 -33.47 -54.31 -8.84
N LYS A 992 -34.35 -55.19 -8.32
CA LYS A 992 -35.58 -54.81 -7.62
C LYS A 992 -35.25 -54.16 -6.27
N VAL A 993 -34.31 -54.74 -5.51
CA VAL A 993 -33.86 -54.20 -4.21
C VAL A 993 -33.26 -52.81 -4.38
N LEU A 994 -32.38 -52.61 -5.36
CA LEU A 994 -31.80 -51.30 -5.66
C LEU A 994 -32.85 -50.28 -6.11
N TRP A 995 -33.83 -50.70 -6.93
CA TRP A 995 -34.92 -49.81 -7.34
C TRP A 995 -35.83 -49.40 -6.18
N CYS A 996 -36.17 -50.33 -5.29
CA CYS A 996 -36.93 -50.02 -4.07
C CYS A 996 -36.16 -49.06 -3.14
N ALA A 997 -34.85 -49.27 -2.95
CA ALA A 997 -34.00 -48.39 -2.16
C ALA A 997 -33.92 -46.98 -2.76
N TYR A 998 -33.80 -46.86 -4.09
CA TYR A 998 -33.88 -45.58 -4.80
C TYR A 998 -35.23 -44.89 -4.58
N LEU A 999 -36.35 -45.60 -4.76
CA LEU A 999 -37.69 -45.03 -4.57
C LEU A 999 -37.92 -44.54 -3.13
N GLU A 1000 -37.34 -45.18 -2.13
CA GLU A 1000 -37.48 -44.76 -0.73
C GLU A 1000 -36.73 -43.44 -0.40
N ILE A 1001 -35.76 -43.04 -1.22
CA ILE A 1001 -34.94 -41.84 -0.99
C ILE A 1001 -35.12 -40.75 -2.04
N ALA A 1002 -35.69 -41.05 -3.21
CA ALA A 1002 -35.86 -40.09 -4.29
C ALA A 1002 -36.69 -38.86 -3.86
N ASP A 1003 -37.68 -39.05 -2.99
CA ASP A 1003 -38.47 -37.95 -2.41
C ASP A 1003 -37.76 -37.24 -1.24
N LYS A 1004 -36.72 -37.86 -0.65
CA LYS A 1004 -35.94 -37.32 0.48
C LYS A 1004 -34.72 -36.51 0.02
N ILE A 1005 -34.23 -36.74 -1.20
CA ILE A 1005 -33.06 -36.09 -1.78
C ILE A 1005 -33.52 -35.21 -2.94
N HIS A 1006 -33.52 -33.89 -2.73
CA HIS A 1006 -33.85 -32.91 -3.76
C HIS A 1006 -32.95 -31.67 -3.64
N PRO A 1007 -32.86 -30.81 -4.68
CA PRO A 1007 -32.17 -29.53 -4.59
C PRO A 1007 -32.66 -28.71 -3.38
N GLY A 1008 -31.72 -28.20 -2.59
CA GLY A 1008 -31.99 -27.43 -1.36
C GLY A 1008 -32.01 -28.21 -0.04
N VAL A 1009 -31.94 -29.54 -0.04
CA VAL A 1009 -31.81 -30.37 1.19
C VAL A 1009 -30.44 -30.16 1.86
N ASP A 1010 -30.36 -30.20 3.20
CA ASP A 1010 -29.08 -30.10 3.93
C ASP A 1010 -28.17 -31.33 3.70
N ILE A 1011 -26.85 -31.17 3.86
CA ILE A 1011 -25.91 -32.25 3.51
C ILE A 1011 -26.06 -33.48 4.43
N LYS A 1012 -26.55 -33.28 5.66
CA LYS A 1012 -26.77 -34.36 6.62
C LYS A 1012 -27.97 -35.22 6.20
N THR A 1013 -29.10 -34.62 5.86
CA THR A 1013 -30.27 -35.35 5.33
C THR A 1013 -29.93 -36.09 4.03
N PHE A 1014 -29.12 -35.49 3.14
CA PHE A 1014 -28.57 -36.18 1.98
C PHE A 1014 -27.70 -37.39 2.37
N ALA A 1015 -26.76 -37.22 3.31
CA ALA A 1015 -25.88 -38.28 3.76
C ALA A 1015 -26.64 -39.43 4.43
N ASP A 1016 -27.53 -39.12 5.38
CA ASP A 1016 -28.36 -40.08 6.12
C ASP A 1016 -29.25 -40.90 5.15
N ALA A 1017 -29.82 -40.27 4.12
CA ALA A 1017 -30.56 -40.97 3.06
C ALA A 1017 -29.64 -41.83 2.16
N SER A 1018 -28.46 -41.33 1.81
CA SER A 1018 -27.48 -42.02 0.94
C SER A 1018 -26.95 -43.33 1.55
N LEU A 1019 -26.91 -43.43 2.88
CA LEU A 1019 -26.52 -44.67 3.57
C LEU A 1019 -27.38 -45.89 3.16
N LEU A 1020 -28.65 -45.67 2.81
CA LEU A 1020 -29.58 -46.72 2.37
C LEU A 1020 -29.23 -47.31 0.99
N LEU A 1021 -28.42 -46.62 0.17
CA LEU A 1021 -27.99 -47.12 -1.14
C LEU A 1021 -26.75 -48.03 -1.08
N ILE A 1022 -25.93 -47.95 -0.02
CA ILE A 1022 -24.59 -48.53 -0.02
C ILE A 1022 -24.64 -50.05 -0.25
N GLN A 1023 -25.38 -50.78 0.57
CA GLN A 1023 -25.49 -52.25 0.43
C GLN A 1023 -26.23 -52.66 -0.86
N PRO A 1024 -27.39 -52.08 -1.22
CA PRO A 1024 -28.05 -52.40 -2.49
C PRO A 1024 -27.19 -52.15 -3.73
N LEU A 1025 -26.35 -51.12 -3.75
CA LEU A 1025 -25.41 -50.87 -4.84
C LEU A 1025 -24.27 -51.88 -4.87
N GLU A 1026 -23.70 -52.22 -3.72
CA GLU A 1026 -22.66 -53.25 -3.63
C GLU A 1026 -23.17 -54.60 -4.14
N ASP A 1027 -24.34 -55.04 -3.66
CA ASP A 1027 -24.99 -56.30 -4.06
C ASP A 1027 -25.33 -56.29 -5.57
N PHE A 1028 -25.94 -55.21 -6.06
CA PHE A 1028 -26.20 -55.01 -7.49
C PHE A 1028 -24.91 -55.11 -8.31
N PHE A 1029 -23.83 -54.46 -7.90
CA PHE A 1029 -22.59 -54.44 -8.67
C PHE A 1029 -21.74 -55.71 -8.56
N ASN A 1030 -21.95 -56.53 -7.53
CA ASN A 1030 -21.33 -57.85 -7.40
C ASN A 1030 -22.09 -58.90 -8.22
N ASN A 1031 -23.42 -58.80 -8.31
CA ASN A 1031 -24.26 -59.84 -8.90
C ASN A 1031 -24.84 -59.49 -10.30
N VAL A 1032 -24.92 -58.21 -10.70
CA VAL A 1032 -25.56 -57.75 -11.94
C VAL A 1032 -24.53 -57.21 -12.95
N PHE A 1033 -24.52 -57.78 -14.16
CA PHE A 1033 -23.72 -57.25 -15.26
C PHE A 1033 -24.49 -56.15 -16.00
N VAL A 1034 -24.02 -54.90 -15.86
CA VAL A 1034 -24.71 -53.71 -16.41
C VAL A 1034 -24.73 -53.71 -17.94
N MET A 1035 -23.64 -54.16 -18.58
CA MET A 1035 -23.51 -54.17 -20.04
C MET A 1035 -24.10 -55.45 -20.66
N ALA A 1036 -25.37 -55.73 -20.37
CA ALA A 1036 -26.07 -56.90 -20.91
C ALA A 1036 -26.06 -56.93 -22.45
N GLU A 1037 -26.11 -58.14 -23.02
CA GLU A 1037 -26.22 -58.35 -24.47
C GLU A 1037 -27.60 -57.92 -24.99
N ASP A 1038 -28.65 -58.13 -24.20
CA ASP A 1038 -29.99 -57.61 -24.47
C ASP A 1038 -30.03 -56.08 -24.26
N GLU A 1039 -30.35 -55.37 -25.34
CA GLU A 1039 -30.40 -53.91 -25.39
C GLU A 1039 -31.47 -53.30 -24.47
N ARG A 1040 -32.64 -53.94 -24.32
CA ARG A 1040 -33.70 -53.45 -23.44
C ARG A 1040 -33.27 -53.55 -21.98
N ILE A 1041 -32.64 -54.66 -21.60
CA ILE A 1041 -32.14 -54.88 -20.23
C ILE A 1041 -30.97 -53.95 -19.92
N ARG A 1042 -30.02 -53.82 -20.85
CA ARG A 1042 -28.88 -52.87 -20.74
C ARG A 1042 -29.36 -51.43 -20.56
N ASN A 1043 -30.31 -50.98 -21.39
CA ASN A 1043 -30.80 -49.61 -21.34
C ASN A 1043 -31.59 -49.35 -20.03
N ASN A 1044 -32.35 -50.33 -19.53
CA ASN A 1044 -33.03 -50.24 -18.23
C ASN A 1044 -32.04 -50.12 -17.05
N ARG A 1045 -30.97 -50.93 -17.04
CA ARG A 1045 -29.89 -50.85 -16.05
C ARG A 1045 -29.14 -49.51 -16.11
N LEU A 1046 -28.91 -48.97 -17.30
CA LEU A 1046 -28.30 -47.65 -17.47
C LEU A 1046 -29.22 -46.51 -17.02
N ALA A 1047 -30.55 -46.61 -17.24
CA ALA A 1047 -31.52 -45.64 -16.73
C ALA A 1047 -31.59 -45.63 -15.20
N LEU A 1048 -31.54 -46.81 -14.55
CA LEU A 1048 -31.47 -46.94 -13.09
C LEU A 1048 -30.22 -46.25 -12.52
N LEU A 1049 -29.04 -46.54 -13.08
CA LEU A 1049 -27.78 -45.91 -12.64
C LEU A 1049 -27.75 -44.39 -12.89
N ARG A 1050 -28.39 -43.92 -13.97
CA ARG A 1050 -28.54 -42.48 -14.25
C ARG A 1050 -29.41 -41.77 -13.23
N LYS A 1051 -30.53 -42.38 -12.80
CA LYS A 1051 -31.37 -41.82 -11.74
C LYS A 1051 -30.59 -41.71 -10.42
N ILE A 1052 -29.78 -42.70 -10.07
CA ILE A 1052 -28.92 -42.67 -8.87
C ILE A 1052 -27.81 -41.61 -8.99
N GLU A 1053 -27.12 -41.52 -10.12
CA GLU A 1053 -26.11 -40.46 -10.39
C GLU A 1053 -26.70 -39.04 -10.30
N SER A 1054 -28.00 -38.87 -10.56
CA SER A 1054 -28.64 -37.56 -10.49
C SER A 1054 -28.97 -37.08 -9.07
N LEU A 1055 -28.92 -37.95 -8.05
CA LEU A 1055 -29.30 -37.60 -6.68
C LEU A 1055 -28.46 -36.48 -6.01
N PRO A 1056 -27.12 -36.41 -6.18
CA PRO A 1056 -26.32 -35.33 -5.58
C PRO A 1056 -26.49 -33.95 -6.23
N LYS A 1057 -27.23 -33.83 -7.34
CA LYS A 1057 -27.38 -32.57 -8.09
C LYS A 1057 -28.23 -31.57 -7.32
N GLY A 1058 -27.80 -30.31 -7.30
CA GLY A 1058 -28.28 -29.27 -6.38
C GLY A 1058 -27.77 -29.42 -4.94
N ILE A 1059 -26.85 -30.35 -4.68
CA ILE A 1059 -26.28 -30.60 -3.34
C ILE A 1059 -24.75 -30.45 -3.35
N ALA A 1060 -24.05 -31.36 -4.04
CA ALA A 1060 -22.60 -31.33 -4.18
C ALA A 1060 -22.15 -32.16 -5.39
N GLU A 1061 -21.23 -31.62 -6.19
CA GLU A 1061 -20.58 -32.36 -7.27
C GLU A 1061 -19.52 -33.29 -6.67
N LEU A 1062 -19.89 -34.54 -6.40
CA LEU A 1062 -19.00 -35.49 -5.74
C LEU A 1062 -17.78 -35.88 -6.60
N SER A 1063 -17.81 -35.64 -7.92
CA SER A 1063 -16.74 -36.08 -8.84
C SER A 1063 -15.44 -35.28 -8.79
N VAL A 1064 -15.40 -34.18 -8.02
CA VAL A 1064 -14.16 -33.43 -7.75
C VAL A 1064 -13.49 -33.81 -6.42
N LEU A 1065 -14.04 -34.78 -5.69
CA LEU A 1065 -13.49 -35.25 -4.42
C LEU A 1065 -12.45 -36.37 -4.61
N PRO A 1066 -11.42 -36.45 -3.75
CA PRO A 1066 -10.46 -37.54 -3.79
C PRO A 1066 -11.12 -38.89 -3.47
N GLY A 1067 -10.97 -39.86 -4.37
CA GLY A 1067 -11.55 -41.20 -4.26
C GLY A 1067 -12.71 -41.49 -5.23
N PHE A 1068 -13.27 -40.46 -5.88
CA PHE A 1068 -14.32 -40.61 -6.91
C PHE A 1068 -13.78 -41.14 -8.26
#